data_AF-A0A517N454-F1
#
_entry.id   AF-A0A517N454-F1
#
_cell.length_a   1.000
_cell.length_b   1.000
_cell.length_c   1.000
_cell.angle_alpha   90.00
_cell.angle_beta   90.00
_cell.angle_gamma   90.00
#
_symmetry.space_group_name_H-M   'P 1'
#
loop_
_entity.id
_entity.type
_entity.pdbx_description
1 polymer ?
#
loop_
_entity_poly.entity_id
_entity_poly.type
_entity_poly.pdbx_seq_one_letter_code
_entity_poly.pdbx_strand_id
1 'polypeptide(L)'
;MLRISFFPRVWIALGFLFAIGLNALPTGLSDDTEQSAAADAQVQSQLVPQDPESFHLFILAGQSNMAGRGKVSDADRKPNDRVLSLGQDKQWTPAVDPLHFDKPKMVGVGIGRSFAAEYAKRHPGITVGLIPCAVGGSAIDTWQPGGYHDQTKSHPWDDMQSRVQQVAAQGVLKGVLWHQGESDSSPEASAAYESNLTELIQRFRQTFDAPQLPFLIGQLGQFAQRPWTDGRRQVDAAQQRIVQHVARTAFVPSDGLNDKGDLTHFDSPSLREFGFRYAAAMQWIESLVPVQVFAPGEGNPRNSEGDFVRLADGQILFVYSRFESGVGDHSSATLVSRVSDDGGATWTDDDVTVVENEGGMNVMSVSLLRLADNRIALFYLRKNSLTDCRPVVRFSSDEAKTWSEPTEMIPEEQMGYYVLNNDRVIQLTSGRLVAPVSLHRTPGQENTDWLGQVGCYFSDDAGSSWQRSTSLLSGTNADGVRVAAQEPGVVERRDGSLLMWIRSDQGTQYQSHSFDQGLTWSAMEPFALASPLSPASIERVPATGDLMAVWNDHEFLSTASRARTPLSLAVSSDDGATWSPSIPIAADPHGWYCYTAMDWVDDTLLLGHVDGRQEKNQELATSVIRKLPLSQIYTQLHQSKIESLQRIGDASQHNAFTDLLRFQDRWYCVYRVGSTHVSADGALQILVSDDGTDWSSAAVITHPEADLRDAKLTVTPGGELMLSGAGAFEPGSDVRHQSMAWFSKDGQQWSDVVNIGPPNYWLWRTTWNGSNAYSIGYHTGKPVDQHVSLFRSQDEGRTFLPFVERTFDEGYPNESSILFGDDGHAICLLRRDGGIKTALLGKSMPPYDQWTWTDTGTRAGGPHIIRLPDGRIVAAVRLYDTRVRTSLCWLNPETGELTEFQTLPSGGDCSYPGLAWHDDQLWVSYYSAHEVGKPEFTTAVYLARVRIPSAN
;
A
#
# COMPACT_ATOMS: atom_id res chain seq x y z
N MET A 1 16.29 73.51 7.65
CA MET A 1 15.22 74.44 8.08
C MET A 1 14.16 74.53 6.98
N LEU A 2 13.01 75.14 7.29
CA LEU A 2 11.80 75.36 6.48
C LEU A 2 11.73 74.89 5.00
N ARG A 3 10.86 73.90 4.74
CA ARG A 3 9.51 74.07 4.13
C ARG A 3 9.31 75.15 3.03
N ILE A 4 8.90 74.73 1.81
CA ILE A 4 7.59 74.96 1.14
C ILE A 4 7.66 74.90 -0.40
N SER A 5 6.58 74.38 -1.00
CA SER A 5 6.33 74.11 -2.41
C SER A 5 5.57 75.24 -3.14
N PHE A 6 5.63 75.31 -4.50
CA PHE A 6 4.48 75.01 -5.39
C PHE A 6 4.83 75.08 -6.91
N PHE A 7 4.12 74.29 -7.72
CA PHE A 7 3.96 74.35 -9.19
C PHE A 7 3.01 75.54 -9.59
N PRO A 8 2.73 75.92 -10.89
CA PRO A 8 2.72 75.10 -12.12
C PRO A 8 3.05 75.80 -13.49
N ARG A 9 2.76 75.08 -14.61
CA ARG A 9 2.60 75.48 -16.04
C ARG A 9 3.89 75.67 -16.88
N VAL A 10 4.21 74.99 -18.00
CA VAL A 10 3.54 74.12 -19.03
C VAL A 10 3.24 74.80 -20.40
N TRP A 11 3.70 74.13 -21.49
CA TRP A 11 3.33 74.20 -22.93
C TRP A 11 3.89 75.29 -23.89
N ILE A 12 3.82 74.91 -25.19
CA ILE A 12 3.96 75.63 -26.48
C ILE A 12 5.39 75.72 -27.08
N ALA A 13 5.66 75.42 -28.38
CA ALA A 13 4.98 74.60 -29.42
C ALA A 13 5.86 74.51 -30.71
N LEU A 14 5.47 73.65 -31.68
CA LEU A 14 5.47 73.81 -33.18
C LEU A 14 5.43 72.41 -33.85
N GLY A 15 4.69 72.09 -34.93
CA GLY A 15 3.71 72.80 -35.80
C GLY A 15 3.83 72.31 -37.27
N PHE A 16 2.84 72.21 -38.19
CA PHE A 16 1.37 72.44 -38.31
C PHE A 16 0.85 71.42 -39.40
N LEU A 17 -0.36 70.80 -39.39
CA LEU A 17 -1.77 71.25 -39.55
C LEU A 17 -2.26 71.45 -41.02
N PHE A 18 -3.59 71.32 -41.26
CA PHE A 18 -4.41 71.42 -42.52
C PHE A 18 -4.54 70.16 -43.43
N ALA A 19 -5.71 69.74 -43.96
CA ALA A 19 -7.11 70.19 -43.73
C ALA A 19 -8.24 69.20 -44.16
N ILE A 20 -9.31 69.14 -43.33
CA ILE A 20 -10.78 69.07 -43.59
C ILE A 20 -11.35 68.19 -44.74
N GLY A 21 -12.29 67.30 -44.37
CA GLY A 21 -13.30 66.64 -45.23
C GLY A 21 -14.47 66.07 -44.41
N LEU A 22 -15.65 65.84 -45.01
CA LEU A 22 -16.87 65.35 -44.30
C LEU A 22 -17.11 63.83 -44.45
N ASN A 23 -17.84 63.28 -43.46
CA ASN A 23 -18.73 62.11 -43.50
C ASN A 23 -18.27 60.81 -44.21
N ALA A 24 -17.92 59.79 -43.42
CA ALA A 24 -18.53 58.45 -43.48
C ALA A 24 -18.13 57.59 -42.26
N LEU A 25 -19.00 56.69 -41.83
CA LEU A 25 -18.64 55.53 -41.01
C LEU A 25 -18.21 54.37 -41.92
N PRO A 26 -17.10 53.70 -41.64
CA PRO A 26 -16.93 52.27 -41.92
C PRO A 26 -17.08 51.46 -40.62
N THR A 27 -17.82 50.36 -40.69
CA THR A 27 -17.88 49.35 -39.62
C THR A 27 -16.58 48.55 -39.59
N GLY A 28 -15.87 48.55 -38.46
CA GLY A 28 -14.72 47.68 -38.20
C GLY A 28 -14.79 47.15 -36.77
N LEU A 29 -15.22 45.89 -36.62
CA LEU A 29 -15.39 45.18 -35.35
C LEU A 29 -15.06 43.68 -35.52
N SER A 30 -14.11 43.37 -36.41
CA SER A 30 -13.67 42.03 -36.81
C SER A 30 -12.26 41.69 -36.32
N ASP A 31 -11.31 42.60 -36.57
CA ASP A 31 -9.89 42.28 -36.58
C ASP A 31 -9.31 42.02 -35.17
N ASP A 32 -9.73 42.81 -34.16
CA ASP A 32 -9.29 42.62 -32.77
C ASP A 32 -9.73 41.26 -32.21
N THR A 33 -10.93 40.78 -32.59
CA THR A 33 -11.46 39.49 -32.17
C THR A 33 -10.75 38.31 -32.85
N GLU A 34 -10.38 38.43 -34.13
CA GLU A 34 -9.61 37.38 -34.81
C GLU A 34 -8.16 37.31 -34.28
N GLN A 35 -7.54 38.45 -33.96
CA GLN A 35 -6.21 38.48 -33.34
C GLN A 35 -6.21 37.91 -31.91
N SER A 36 -7.24 38.20 -31.09
CA SER A 36 -7.39 37.55 -29.78
C SER A 36 -7.53 36.03 -29.93
N ALA A 37 -8.48 35.56 -30.74
CA ALA A 37 -8.73 34.13 -30.92
C ALA A 37 -7.51 33.38 -31.47
N ALA A 38 -6.72 34.00 -32.36
CA ALA A 38 -5.47 33.44 -32.85
C ALA A 38 -4.39 33.35 -31.75
N ALA A 39 -4.26 34.38 -30.89
CA ALA A 39 -3.32 34.37 -29.77
C ALA A 39 -3.73 33.35 -28.69
N ASP A 40 -5.01 33.28 -28.34
CA ASP A 40 -5.55 32.32 -27.37
C ASP A 40 -5.35 30.87 -27.87
N ALA A 41 -5.65 30.59 -29.14
CA ALA A 41 -5.38 29.29 -29.77
C ALA A 41 -3.87 28.95 -29.81
N GLN A 42 -3.01 29.94 -30.05
CA GLN A 42 -1.55 29.75 -30.01
C GLN A 42 -1.08 29.38 -28.59
N VAL A 43 -1.61 30.02 -27.55
CA VAL A 43 -1.32 29.66 -26.15
C VAL A 43 -1.85 28.26 -25.80
N GLN A 44 -3.06 27.89 -26.22
CA GLN A 44 -3.57 26.53 -26.02
C GLN A 44 -2.66 25.47 -26.65
N SER A 45 -2.22 25.69 -27.91
CA SER A 45 -1.32 24.77 -28.62
C SER A 45 0.08 24.63 -28.01
N GLN A 46 0.48 25.53 -27.11
CA GLN A 46 1.74 25.47 -26.36
C GLN A 46 1.58 24.84 -24.96
N LEU A 47 0.38 24.87 -24.38
CA LEU A 47 0.09 24.27 -23.08
C LEU A 47 -0.31 22.80 -23.20
N VAL A 48 -1.17 22.47 -24.16
CA VAL A 48 -1.66 21.11 -24.39
C VAL A 48 -0.60 20.30 -25.15
N PRO A 49 -0.22 19.09 -24.69
CA PRO A 49 0.69 18.23 -25.44
C PRO A 49 0.16 17.88 -26.83
N GLN A 50 1.07 17.79 -27.81
CA GLN A 50 0.71 17.47 -29.21
C GLN A 50 0.40 15.98 -29.45
N ASP A 51 0.79 15.13 -28.51
CA ASP A 51 0.49 13.70 -28.49
C ASP A 51 -0.58 13.42 -27.40
N PRO A 52 -1.80 12.99 -27.75
CA PRO A 52 -2.85 12.68 -26.79
C PRO A 52 -2.49 11.61 -25.75
N GLU A 53 -1.63 10.64 -26.07
CA GLU A 53 -1.18 9.63 -25.11
C GLU A 53 -0.35 10.27 -23.98
N SER A 54 0.32 11.38 -24.26
CA SER A 54 1.07 12.17 -23.25
C SER A 54 0.20 13.09 -22.39
N PHE A 55 -1.12 13.18 -22.64
CA PHE A 55 -2.04 14.02 -21.88
C PHE A 55 -3.14 13.19 -21.18
N HIS A 56 -2.92 12.85 -19.91
CA HIS A 56 -3.85 12.04 -19.12
C HIS A 56 -4.96 12.90 -18.51
N LEU A 57 -6.22 12.67 -18.93
CA LEU A 57 -7.40 13.43 -18.48
C LEU A 57 -8.12 12.76 -17.31
N PHE A 58 -8.61 13.57 -16.37
CA PHE A 58 -9.39 13.13 -15.20
C PHE A 58 -10.62 14.00 -14.95
N ILE A 59 -11.77 13.34 -14.72
CA ILE A 59 -13.03 14.01 -14.38
C ILE A 59 -13.11 14.21 -12.86
N LEU A 60 -13.40 15.43 -12.40
CA LEU A 60 -13.64 15.75 -10.99
C LEU A 60 -15.16 15.95 -10.77
N ALA A 61 -15.85 14.97 -10.20
CA ALA A 61 -17.32 14.92 -10.11
C ALA A 61 -17.85 14.65 -8.69
N GLY A 62 -19.15 14.86 -8.49
CA GLY A 62 -19.82 14.82 -7.18
C GLY A 62 -20.13 16.21 -6.64
N GLN A 63 -20.07 16.41 -5.32
CA GLN A 63 -20.58 17.62 -4.65
C GLN A 63 -19.48 18.54 -4.06
N SER A 64 -19.82 19.27 -2.99
CA SER A 64 -19.03 20.39 -2.45
C SER A 64 -17.63 20.00 -1.97
N ASN A 65 -17.41 18.76 -1.51
CA ASN A 65 -16.10 18.28 -1.08
C ASN A 65 -15.17 17.95 -2.27
N MET A 66 -15.67 17.46 -3.42
CA MET A 66 -14.89 17.45 -4.67
C MET A 66 -14.66 18.87 -5.20
N ALA A 67 -15.69 19.71 -5.16
CA ALA A 67 -15.62 21.10 -5.62
C ALA A 67 -14.59 21.95 -4.84
N GLY A 68 -14.21 21.51 -3.64
CA GLY A 68 -13.24 22.17 -2.78
C GLY A 68 -13.85 23.36 -2.03
N ARG A 69 -13.66 23.40 -0.71
CA ARG A 69 -14.10 24.48 0.19
C ARG A 69 -13.01 24.93 1.17
N GLY A 70 -11.78 24.43 1.02
CA GLY A 70 -10.65 24.79 1.86
C GLY A 70 -10.18 26.23 1.61
N LYS A 71 -9.64 26.89 2.63
CA LYS A 71 -9.03 28.22 2.52
C LYS A 71 -7.80 28.19 1.59
N VAL A 72 -7.86 28.94 0.50
CA VAL A 72 -6.76 29.12 -0.47
C VAL A 72 -5.64 29.96 0.13
N SER A 73 -4.40 29.52 -0.03
CA SER A 73 -3.17 30.25 0.32
C SER A 73 -2.34 30.62 -0.93
N ASP A 74 -1.30 31.43 -0.77
CA ASP A 74 -0.41 31.79 -1.89
C ASP A 74 0.38 30.59 -2.44
N ALA A 75 0.56 29.51 -1.65
CA ALA A 75 1.12 28.25 -2.13
C ALA A 75 0.14 27.49 -3.04
N ASP A 76 -1.17 27.68 -2.86
CA ASP A 76 -2.20 27.06 -3.70
C ASP A 76 -2.40 27.81 -5.04
N ARG A 77 -1.86 29.04 -5.13
CA ARG A 77 -1.83 29.87 -6.35
C ARG A 77 -0.58 29.66 -7.20
N LYS A 78 0.33 28.77 -6.81
CA LYS A 78 1.49 28.40 -7.62
C LYS A 78 1.10 27.29 -8.61
N PRO A 79 1.27 27.47 -9.93
CA PRO A 79 0.98 26.42 -10.89
C PRO A 79 1.95 25.24 -10.72
N ASN A 80 1.60 24.11 -11.33
CA ASN A 80 2.50 22.97 -11.53
C ASN A 80 2.65 22.78 -13.04
N ASP A 81 3.90 22.75 -13.51
CA ASP A 81 4.25 22.77 -14.94
C ASP A 81 3.73 21.56 -15.74
N ARG A 82 3.27 20.49 -15.06
CA ARG A 82 2.64 19.31 -15.68
C ARG A 82 1.20 19.05 -15.25
N VAL A 83 0.51 20.04 -14.68
CA VAL A 83 -0.93 19.94 -14.33
C VAL A 83 -1.70 21.11 -14.90
N LEU A 84 -2.68 20.81 -15.76
CA LEU A 84 -3.61 21.76 -16.35
C LEU A 84 -5.02 21.56 -15.76
N SER A 85 -5.82 22.63 -15.79
CA SER A 85 -7.24 22.60 -15.42
C SER A 85 -8.07 23.23 -16.53
N LEU A 86 -9.21 22.60 -16.85
CA LEU A 86 -10.16 23.11 -17.84
C LEU A 86 -11.04 24.21 -17.22
N GLY A 87 -11.08 25.38 -17.85
CA GLY A 87 -11.86 26.52 -17.40
C GLY A 87 -13.37 26.40 -17.65
N GLN A 88 -14.13 27.40 -17.18
CA GLN A 88 -15.56 27.49 -17.46
C GLN A 88 -15.83 27.75 -18.96
N ASP A 89 -14.89 28.44 -19.61
CA ASP A 89 -14.75 28.74 -21.05
C ASP A 89 -14.26 27.56 -21.91
N LYS A 90 -14.00 26.39 -21.30
CA LYS A 90 -13.38 25.21 -21.91
C LYS A 90 -11.97 25.47 -22.48
N GLN A 91 -11.20 26.40 -21.92
CA GLN A 91 -9.77 26.57 -22.20
C GLN A 91 -8.90 25.89 -21.13
N TRP A 92 -7.75 25.34 -21.51
CA TRP A 92 -6.78 24.80 -20.55
C TRP A 92 -5.90 25.90 -19.98
N THR A 93 -5.65 25.83 -18.67
CA THR A 93 -4.75 26.75 -17.95
C THR A 93 -3.91 25.98 -16.92
N PRO A 94 -2.71 26.45 -16.55
CA PRO A 94 -1.91 25.85 -15.47
C PRO A 94 -2.68 25.81 -14.14
N ALA A 95 -2.77 24.63 -13.51
CA ALA A 95 -3.71 24.39 -12.42
C ALA A 95 -3.34 25.10 -11.11
N VAL A 96 -4.28 25.88 -10.60
CA VAL A 96 -4.22 26.61 -9.31
C VAL A 96 -5.58 26.52 -8.60
N ASP A 97 -5.60 26.60 -7.27
CA ASP A 97 -6.87 26.59 -6.54
C ASP A 97 -7.52 28.00 -6.49
N PRO A 98 -8.85 28.11 -6.61
CA PRO A 98 -9.83 27.03 -6.77
C PRO A 98 -9.94 26.51 -8.21
N LEU A 99 -10.02 25.18 -8.36
CA LEU A 99 -10.24 24.53 -9.67
C LEU A 99 -11.69 24.65 -10.17
N HIS A 100 -12.66 24.60 -9.24
CA HIS A 100 -14.09 24.59 -9.57
C HIS A 100 -14.71 25.99 -9.51
N PHE A 101 -15.82 26.15 -10.23
CA PHE A 101 -16.58 27.40 -10.39
C PHE A 101 -18.07 27.23 -10.05
N ASP A 102 -18.47 26.14 -9.38
CA ASP A 102 -19.86 25.76 -9.11
C ASP A 102 -20.62 26.83 -8.29
N LYS A 103 -19.96 27.35 -7.25
CA LYS A 103 -20.46 28.40 -6.36
C LYS A 103 -19.30 29.36 -6.08
N PRO A 104 -19.00 30.33 -6.98
CA PRO A 104 -17.74 31.11 -7.01
C PRO A 104 -17.36 31.89 -5.74
N LYS A 105 -18.26 32.03 -4.77
CA LYS A 105 -17.99 32.65 -3.46
C LYS A 105 -17.59 31.67 -2.35
N MET A 106 -17.59 30.37 -2.64
CA MET A 106 -17.34 29.30 -1.66
C MET A 106 -16.33 28.25 -2.14
N VAL A 107 -16.07 28.15 -3.45
CA VAL A 107 -15.00 27.34 -4.03
C VAL A 107 -13.64 27.71 -3.43
N GLY A 108 -12.80 26.71 -3.19
CA GLY A 108 -11.51 26.88 -2.54
C GLY A 108 -10.52 25.77 -2.91
N VAL A 109 -9.59 25.46 -2.02
CA VAL A 109 -8.71 24.28 -2.14
C VAL A 109 -9.56 23.02 -2.24
N GLY A 110 -9.20 22.12 -3.16
CA GLY A 110 -9.87 20.83 -3.37
C GLY A 110 -8.88 19.68 -3.63
N ILE A 111 -9.43 18.51 -3.93
CA ILE A 111 -8.69 17.23 -4.04
C ILE A 111 -7.78 17.20 -5.28
N GLY A 112 -8.29 17.68 -6.42
CA GLY A 112 -7.72 17.42 -7.74
C GLY A 112 -6.27 17.87 -7.96
N ARG A 113 -5.85 19.01 -7.39
CA ARG A 113 -4.51 19.57 -7.64
C ARG A 113 -3.41 18.79 -6.93
N SER A 114 -3.64 18.33 -5.69
CA SER A 114 -2.72 17.42 -5.00
C SER A 114 -2.69 16.03 -5.63
N PHE A 115 -3.86 15.52 -6.05
CA PHE A 115 -3.96 14.27 -6.81
C PHE A 115 -3.11 14.31 -8.08
N ALA A 116 -3.36 15.27 -8.96
CA ALA A 116 -2.68 15.35 -10.26
C ALA A 116 -1.18 15.61 -10.13
N ALA A 117 -0.74 16.38 -9.11
CA ALA A 117 0.67 16.58 -8.83
C ALA A 117 1.38 15.28 -8.40
N GLU A 118 0.72 14.42 -7.63
CA GLU A 118 1.29 13.14 -7.14
C GLU A 118 1.20 12.03 -8.19
N TYR A 119 0.16 12.05 -9.03
CA TYR A 119 0.04 11.23 -10.23
C TYR A 119 1.16 11.57 -11.23
N ALA A 120 1.33 12.86 -11.57
CA ALA A 120 2.36 13.31 -12.50
C ALA A 120 3.79 12.86 -12.09
N LYS A 121 4.10 12.76 -10.78
CA LYS A 121 5.39 12.21 -10.32
C LYS A 121 5.62 10.75 -10.76
N ARG A 122 4.56 9.92 -10.73
CA ARG A 122 4.60 8.48 -11.06
C ARG A 122 4.60 8.21 -12.56
N HIS A 123 4.15 9.16 -13.37
CA HIS A 123 4.19 9.09 -14.83
C HIS A 123 5.09 10.21 -15.40
N PRO A 124 6.41 9.98 -15.52
CA PRO A 124 7.31 10.85 -16.27
C PRO A 124 6.83 11.08 -17.70
N GLY A 125 7.09 12.27 -18.26
CA GLY A 125 6.64 12.66 -19.61
C GLY A 125 5.15 13.06 -19.69
N ILE A 126 4.28 12.47 -18.88
CA ILE A 126 2.83 12.76 -18.88
C ILE A 126 2.53 14.16 -18.31
N THR A 127 1.59 14.86 -18.97
CA THR A 127 0.88 16.04 -18.44
C THR A 127 -0.52 15.61 -17.99
N VAL A 128 -1.05 16.20 -16.92
CA VAL A 128 -2.34 15.81 -16.33
C VAL A 128 -3.39 16.90 -16.55
N GLY A 129 -4.51 16.55 -17.18
CA GLY A 129 -5.62 17.46 -17.45
C GLY A 129 -6.80 17.22 -16.50
N LEU A 130 -7.03 18.15 -15.58
CA LEU A 130 -8.17 18.13 -14.67
C LEU A 130 -9.41 18.76 -15.32
N ILE A 131 -10.55 18.07 -15.28
CA ILE A 131 -11.84 18.53 -15.80
C ILE A 131 -12.78 18.80 -14.61
N PRO A 132 -12.94 20.06 -14.15
CA PRO A 132 -13.75 20.40 -12.98
C PRO A 132 -15.25 20.36 -13.32
N CYS A 133 -15.98 19.43 -12.72
CA CYS A 133 -17.40 19.17 -12.99
C CYS A 133 -18.29 19.10 -11.74
N ALA A 134 -17.73 19.10 -10.53
CA ALA A 134 -18.50 18.93 -9.30
C ALA A 134 -19.49 20.08 -9.02
N VAL A 135 -20.67 19.75 -8.47
CA VAL A 135 -21.80 20.67 -8.25
C VAL A 135 -22.19 20.66 -6.76
N GLY A 136 -21.87 21.71 -6.03
CA GLY A 136 -21.97 21.72 -4.57
C GLY A 136 -23.39 21.59 -4.03
N GLY A 137 -23.75 20.38 -3.58
CA GLY A 137 -25.04 20.05 -2.98
C GLY A 137 -25.91 19.11 -3.81
N SER A 138 -25.50 18.74 -5.03
CA SER A 138 -26.18 17.76 -5.87
C SER A 138 -26.30 16.40 -5.16
N ALA A 139 -27.49 15.79 -5.19
CA ALA A 139 -27.68 14.37 -4.93
C ALA A 139 -27.51 13.56 -6.24
N ILE A 140 -27.37 12.23 -6.13
CA ILE A 140 -26.99 11.35 -7.23
C ILE A 140 -28.06 11.25 -8.33
N ASP A 141 -29.32 11.53 -7.96
CA ASP A 141 -30.47 11.64 -8.86
C ASP A 141 -30.36 12.82 -9.86
N THR A 142 -29.53 13.83 -9.58
CA THR A 142 -29.21 14.90 -10.53
C THR A 142 -28.05 14.56 -11.48
N TRP A 143 -27.35 13.43 -11.26
CA TRP A 143 -26.26 12.92 -12.11
C TRP A 143 -26.76 11.89 -13.16
N GLN A 144 -27.93 12.14 -13.73
CA GLN A 144 -28.50 11.40 -14.87
C GLN A 144 -28.86 12.37 -16.02
N PRO A 145 -29.00 11.88 -17.28
CA PRO A 145 -29.32 12.74 -18.42
C PRO A 145 -30.61 13.54 -18.22
N GLY A 146 -30.56 14.85 -18.45
CA GLY A 146 -31.66 15.78 -18.19
C GLY A 146 -31.89 16.14 -16.70
N GLY A 147 -31.16 15.52 -15.77
CA GLY A 147 -31.20 15.84 -14.33
C GLY A 147 -30.80 17.29 -14.09
N TYR A 148 -31.53 17.99 -13.21
CA TYR A 148 -31.39 19.43 -13.00
C TYR A 148 -31.25 19.77 -11.52
N HIS A 149 -30.35 20.70 -11.19
CA HIS A 149 -30.07 21.10 -9.80
C HIS A 149 -30.38 22.58 -9.57
N ASP A 150 -31.52 22.86 -8.92
CA ASP A 150 -32.08 24.20 -8.68
C ASP A 150 -31.09 25.21 -8.09
N GLN A 151 -30.23 24.79 -7.15
CA GLN A 151 -29.37 25.73 -6.41
C GLN A 151 -28.27 26.36 -7.27
N THR A 152 -27.84 25.67 -8.32
CA THR A 152 -26.81 26.13 -9.27
C THR A 152 -27.37 26.42 -10.65
N LYS A 153 -28.61 26.00 -10.94
CA LYS A 153 -29.29 26.10 -12.24
C LYS A 153 -28.50 25.43 -13.36
N SER A 154 -27.97 24.26 -13.06
CA SER A 154 -27.10 23.45 -13.91
C SER A 154 -27.68 22.05 -14.09
N HIS A 155 -27.19 21.34 -15.10
CA HIS A 155 -27.51 19.95 -15.37
C HIS A 155 -26.25 19.10 -15.13
N PRO A 156 -26.00 18.59 -13.90
CA PRO A 156 -24.69 18.06 -13.51
C PRO A 156 -24.12 17.00 -14.46
N TRP A 157 -24.97 16.09 -14.93
CA TRP A 157 -24.59 15.10 -15.94
C TRP A 157 -24.30 15.72 -17.32
N ASP A 158 -25.24 16.48 -17.87
CA ASP A 158 -25.16 16.98 -19.25
C ASP A 158 -24.06 18.04 -19.42
N ASP A 159 -23.86 18.90 -18.41
CA ASP A 159 -22.76 19.87 -18.33
C ASP A 159 -21.39 19.17 -18.26
N MET A 160 -21.29 18.07 -17.50
CA MET A 160 -20.08 17.24 -17.43
C MET A 160 -19.80 16.55 -18.76
N GLN A 161 -20.81 15.91 -19.36
CA GLN A 161 -20.69 15.23 -20.64
C GLN A 161 -20.25 16.19 -21.75
N SER A 162 -20.85 17.38 -21.82
CA SER A 162 -20.47 18.44 -22.76
C SER A 162 -19.02 18.93 -22.58
N ARG A 163 -18.49 18.96 -21.35
CA ARG A 163 -17.10 19.34 -21.08
C ARG A 163 -16.13 18.28 -21.58
N VAL A 164 -16.37 17.03 -21.22
CA VAL A 164 -15.47 15.91 -21.55
C VAL A 164 -15.44 15.66 -23.06
N GLN A 165 -16.59 15.63 -23.73
CA GLN A 165 -16.67 15.41 -25.18
C GLN A 165 -15.94 16.48 -26.01
N GLN A 166 -15.75 17.70 -25.49
CA GLN A 166 -15.02 18.76 -26.19
C GLN A 166 -13.50 18.66 -26.06
N VAL A 167 -12.97 17.91 -25.08
CA VAL A 167 -11.52 17.72 -24.87
C VAL A 167 -11.05 16.27 -25.07
N ALA A 168 -11.96 15.30 -25.22
CA ALA A 168 -11.64 13.88 -25.37
C ALA A 168 -10.73 13.54 -26.57
N ALA A 169 -10.67 14.39 -27.60
CA ALA A 169 -9.74 14.23 -28.73
C ALA A 169 -8.33 14.81 -28.47
N GLN A 170 -8.09 15.43 -27.31
CA GLN A 170 -6.83 16.08 -26.95
C GLN A 170 -5.97 15.23 -26.02
N GLY A 171 -6.55 14.26 -25.33
CA GLY A 171 -5.87 13.44 -24.33
C GLY A 171 -6.70 12.23 -23.89
N VAL A 172 -6.04 11.21 -23.35
CA VAL A 172 -6.67 9.95 -22.94
C VAL A 172 -7.36 10.10 -21.58
N LEU A 173 -8.65 9.76 -21.51
CA LEU A 173 -9.41 9.74 -20.26
C LEU A 173 -8.98 8.56 -19.37
N LYS A 174 -8.27 8.84 -18.26
CA LYS A 174 -7.72 7.82 -17.36
C LYS A 174 -8.57 7.52 -16.13
N GLY A 175 -9.52 8.38 -15.74
CA GLY A 175 -10.39 8.08 -14.60
C GLY A 175 -11.37 9.17 -14.18
N VAL A 176 -12.27 8.79 -13.27
CA VAL A 176 -13.21 9.67 -12.57
C VAL A 176 -12.88 9.71 -11.09
N LEU A 177 -12.71 10.91 -10.54
CA LEU A 177 -12.68 11.14 -9.10
C LEU A 177 -14.08 11.59 -8.66
N TRP A 178 -14.71 10.79 -7.82
CA TRP A 178 -16.06 11.00 -7.30
C TRP A 178 -16.02 11.26 -5.79
N HIS A 179 -16.74 12.29 -5.34
CA HIS A 179 -16.94 12.55 -3.91
C HIS A 179 -18.34 13.11 -3.65
N GLN A 180 -19.26 12.25 -3.22
CA GLN A 180 -20.66 12.58 -2.96
C GLN A 180 -21.31 11.58 -2.00
N GLY A 181 -22.37 12.00 -1.30
CA GLY A 181 -23.24 11.14 -0.51
C GLY A 181 -23.93 11.86 0.65
N GLU A 182 -23.45 13.06 1.03
CA GLU A 182 -24.01 13.81 2.15
C GLU A 182 -25.40 14.41 1.86
N SER A 183 -25.75 14.64 0.58
CA SER A 183 -27.10 15.01 0.16
C SER A 183 -28.05 13.81 0.11
N ASP A 184 -27.51 12.60 -0.10
CA ASP A 184 -28.26 11.35 -0.32
C ASP A 184 -28.62 10.61 0.99
N SER A 185 -28.48 11.29 2.13
CA SER A 185 -28.57 10.69 3.48
C SER A 185 -30.00 10.64 4.08
N SER A 186 -31.07 10.74 3.27
CA SER A 186 -32.45 10.43 3.71
C SER A 186 -32.71 8.92 3.61
N PRO A 187 -33.65 8.33 4.39
CA PRO A 187 -33.88 6.88 4.40
C PRO A 187 -34.17 6.27 3.02
N GLU A 188 -34.86 7.01 2.16
CA GLU A 188 -35.22 6.60 0.80
C GLU A 188 -34.02 6.69 -0.14
N ALA A 189 -33.26 7.79 -0.07
CA ALA A 189 -32.09 8.02 -0.91
C ALA A 189 -30.91 7.10 -0.53
N SER A 190 -30.67 6.89 0.78
CA SER A 190 -29.60 6.04 1.27
C SER A 190 -29.86 4.55 1.00
N ALA A 191 -31.13 4.13 0.91
CA ALA A 191 -31.49 2.79 0.48
C ALA A 191 -31.31 2.55 -1.03
N ALA A 192 -31.46 3.60 -1.86
CA ALA A 192 -31.27 3.50 -3.32
C ALA A 192 -29.82 3.74 -3.78
N TYR A 193 -28.98 4.34 -2.93
CA TYR A 193 -27.66 4.87 -3.30
C TYR A 193 -26.74 3.86 -4.00
N GLU A 194 -26.76 2.58 -3.59
CA GLU A 194 -25.92 1.53 -4.17
C GLU A 194 -26.28 1.20 -5.62
N SER A 195 -27.58 1.10 -5.93
CA SER A 195 -28.05 0.92 -7.32
C SER A 195 -27.70 2.15 -8.15
N ASN A 196 -28.00 3.34 -7.63
CA ASN A 196 -27.78 4.62 -8.32
C ASN A 196 -26.30 4.85 -8.65
N LEU A 197 -25.38 4.52 -7.74
CA LEU A 197 -23.94 4.66 -7.96
C LEU A 197 -23.39 3.57 -8.90
N THR A 198 -23.89 2.34 -8.82
CA THR A 198 -23.54 1.27 -9.77
C THR A 198 -23.95 1.64 -11.20
N GLU A 199 -25.19 2.11 -11.38
CA GLU A 199 -25.68 2.63 -12.66
C GLU A 199 -24.90 3.85 -13.14
N LEU A 200 -24.51 4.76 -12.24
CA LEU A 200 -23.71 5.93 -12.59
C LEU A 200 -22.33 5.51 -13.14
N ILE A 201 -21.64 4.57 -12.48
CA ILE A 201 -20.34 4.06 -12.92
C ILE A 201 -20.45 3.40 -14.30
N GLN A 202 -21.49 2.57 -14.52
CA GLN A 202 -21.78 1.96 -15.82
C GLN A 202 -22.06 3.04 -16.89
N ARG A 203 -22.84 4.07 -16.55
CA ARG A 203 -23.17 5.19 -17.44
C ARG A 203 -21.95 6.00 -17.86
N PHE A 204 -21.02 6.29 -16.94
CA PHE A 204 -19.72 6.90 -17.27
C PHE A 204 -18.94 6.04 -18.28
N ARG A 205 -18.83 4.73 -18.02
CA ARG A 205 -18.11 3.78 -18.88
C ARG A 205 -18.71 3.68 -20.29
N GLN A 206 -20.04 3.58 -20.39
CA GLN A 206 -20.77 3.52 -21.67
C GLN A 206 -20.71 4.85 -22.45
N THR A 207 -20.78 5.99 -21.76
CA THR A 207 -20.86 7.32 -22.42
C THR A 207 -19.55 7.76 -23.06
N PHE A 208 -18.42 7.25 -22.57
CA PHE A 208 -17.07 7.58 -23.05
C PHE A 208 -16.35 6.39 -23.69
N ASP A 209 -17.10 5.35 -24.08
CA ASP A 209 -16.60 4.09 -24.69
C ASP A 209 -15.39 3.47 -23.95
N ALA A 210 -15.44 3.54 -22.63
CA ALA A 210 -14.35 3.19 -21.73
C ALA A 210 -14.81 2.14 -20.71
N PRO A 211 -15.06 0.87 -21.12
CA PRO A 211 -15.62 -0.17 -20.26
C PRO A 211 -14.77 -0.46 -19.01
N GLN A 212 -13.48 -0.15 -19.05
CA GLN A 212 -12.53 -0.34 -17.95
C GLN A 212 -12.10 0.99 -17.29
N LEU A 213 -12.90 2.07 -17.40
CA LEU A 213 -12.58 3.38 -16.80
C LEU A 213 -12.49 3.31 -15.26
N PRO A 214 -11.34 3.64 -14.64
CA PRO A 214 -11.18 3.78 -13.19
C PRO A 214 -12.15 4.77 -12.56
N PHE A 215 -12.73 4.40 -11.42
CA PHE A 215 -13.67 5.25 -10.68
C PHE A 215 -13.33 5.24 -9.18
N LEU A 216 -12.91 6.40 -8.66
CA LEU A 216 -12.40 6.56 -7.29
C LEU A 216 -13.46 7.22 -6.40
N ILE A 217 -13.90 6.53 -5.36
CA ILE A 217 -15.03 6.91 -4.50
C ILE A 217 -14.49 7.42 -3.15
N GLY A 218 -14.67 8.70 -2.85
CA GLY A 218 -14.25 9.28 -1.56
C GLY A 218 -15.28 9.12 -0.45
N GLN A 219 -14.80 8.70 0.72
CA GLN A 219 -15.61 8.55 1.92
C GLN A 219 -16.09 9.89 2.48
N LEU A 220 -17.31 9.88 3.05
CA LEU A 220 -17.91 11.04 3.73
C LEU A 220 -17.10 11.49 4.96
N GLY A 221 -17.27 12.75 5.37
CA GLY A 221 -16.58 13.31 6.54
C GLY A 221 -16.95 12.64 7.87
N GLN A 222 -15.94 12.06 8.54
CA GLN A 222 -16.02 11.46 9.88
C GLN A 222 -15.64 12.51 10.94
N PHE A 223 -16.61 13.31 11.40
CA PHE A 223 -16.36 14.39 12.38
C PHE A 223 -17.01 14.07 13.73
N ALA A 224 -16.21 13.95 14.80
CA ALA A 224 -16.66 13.48 16.12
C ALA A 224 -17.78 14.34 16.74
N GLN A 225 -17.77 15.65 16.46
CA GLN A 225 -18.77 16.62 16.91
C GLN A 225 -20.10 16.53 16.13
N ARG A 226 -20.15 15.74 15.05
CA ARG A 226 -21.36 15.44 14.27
C ARG A 226 -21.38 13.97 13.84
N PRO A 227 -21.69 13.04 14.76
CA PRO A 227 -21.80 11.62 14.46
C PRO A 227 -22.74 11.32 13.30
N TRP A 228 -22.45 10.26 12.55
CA TRP A 228 -23.26 9.86 11.41
C TRP A 228 -24.67 9.40 11.80
N THR A 229 -25.65 9.89 11.04
CA THR A 229 -27.01 9.36 10.96
C THR A 229 -27.00 7.99 10.26
N ASP A 230 -28.06 7.21 10.44
CA ASP A 230 -28.17 5.88 9.83
C ASP A 230 -28.12 5.94 8.29
N GLY A 231 -28.73 6.97 7.68
CA GLY A 231 -28.62 7.22 6.24
C GLY A 231 -27.18 7.49 5.77
N ARG A 232 -26.35 8.19 6.57
CA ARG A 232 -24.91 8.36 6.26
C ARG A 232 -24.14 7.05 6.36
N ARG A 233 -24.44 6.23 7.39
CA ARG A 233 -23.83 4.88 7.56
C ARG A 233 -24.22 3.96 6.39
N GLN A 234 -25.44 4.06 5.90
CA GLN A 234 -25.93 3.26 4.78
C GLN A 234 -25.31 3.69 3.45
N VAL A 235 -25.14 5.00 3.20
CA VAL A 235 -24.40 5.53 2.04
C VAL A 235 -22.93 5.13 2.08
N ASP A 236 -22.25 5.31 3.22
CA ASP A 236 -20.85 4.88 3.42
C ASP A 236 -20.67 3.37 3.20
N ALA A 237 -21.55 2.55 3.78
CA ALA A 237 -21.50 1.10 3.57
C ALA A 237 -21.83 0.68 2.12
N ALA A 238 -22.63 1.45 1.37
CA ALA A 238 -22.86 1.24 -0.05
C ALA A 238 -21.64 1.63 -0.91
N GLN A 239 -20.93 2.71 -0.56
CA GLN A 239 -19.66 3.08 -1.19
C GLN A 239 -18.60 1.98 -0.99
N GLN A 240 -18.54 1.39 0.22
CA GLN A 240 -17.62 0.29 0.53
C GLN A 240 -18.02 -1.03 -0.18
N ARG A 241 -19.30 -1.40 -0.23
CA ARG A 241 -19.73 -2.63 -0.92
C ARG A 241 -19.49 -2.59 -2.42
N ILE A 242 -19.71 -1.44 -3.08
CA ILE A 242 -19.50 -1.30 -4.54
C ILE A 242 -18.09 -1.70 -4.96
N VAL A 243 -17.06 -1.34 -4.18
CA VAL A 243 -15.68 -1.65 -4.55
C VAL A 243 -15.33 -3.13 -4.39
N GLN A 244 -16.17 -3.94 -3.73
CA GLN A 244 -16.04 -5.39 -3.64
C GLN A 244 -16.50 -6.12 -4.92
N HIS A 245 -17.43 -5.53 -5.69
CA HIS A 245 -18.12 -6.22 -6.79
C HIS A 245 -18.21 -5.43 -8.12
N VAL A 246 -17.65 -4.22 -8.19
CA VAL A 246 -17.55 -3.43 -9.43
C VAL A 246 -16.08 -3.25 -9.83
N ALA A 247 -15.64 -3.96 -10.88
CA ALA A 247 -14.28 -3.90 -11.43
C ALA A 247 -13.72 -2.48 -11.57
N ARG A 248 -12.42 -2.30 -11.29
CA ARG A 248 -11.67 -1.04 -11.43
C ARG A 248 -12.35 0.15 -10.75
N THR A 249 -12.77 -0.07 -9.51
CA THR A 249 -13.20 0.98 -8.58
C THR A 249 -12.36 0.88 -7.30
N ALA A 250 -12.24 1.98 -6.55
CA ALA A 250 -11.54 1.97 -5.26
C ALA A 250 -12.14 3.00 -4.30
N PHE A 251 -12.08 2.68 -3.01
CA PHE A 251 -12.60 3.50 -1.93
C PHE A 251 -11.46 4.31 -1.29
N VAL A 252 -11.69 5.59 -1.04
CA VAL A 252 -10.68 6.51 -0.51
C VAL A 252 -11.11 6.97 0.89
N PRO A 253 -10.50 6.45 1.97
CA PRO A 253 -10.97 6.66 3.34
C PRO A 253 -10.70 8.08 3.87
N SER A 254 -11.61 8.56 4.73
CA SER A 254 -11.59 9.89 5.34
C SER A 254 -10.96 9.93 6.75
N ASP A 255 -10.35 8.84 7.18
CA ASP A 255 -9.81 8.69 8.54
C ASP A 255 -8.70 9.68 8.88
N GLY A 256 -8.78 10.27 10.08
CA GLY A 256 -7.85 11.29 10.54
C GLY A 256 -7.93 12.64 9.78
N LEU A 257 -8.99 12.90 9.01
CA LEU A 257 -9.18 14.15 8.27
C LEU A 257 -10.12 15.12 9.01
N ASN A 258 -9.73 16.40 9.03
CA ASN A 258 -10.38 17.47 9.79
C ASN A 258 -11.37 18.28 8.94
N ASP A 259 -12.40 18.82 9.60
CA ASP A 259 -13.34 19.77 9.00
C ASP A 259 -12.86 21.23 9.14
N LYS A 260 -13.35 22.12 8.27
CA LYS A 260 -12.95 23.54 8.25
C LYS A 260 -13.68 24.44 9.27
N GLY A 261 -14.34 23.87 10.29
CA GLY A 261 -15.19 24.56 11.25
C GLY A 261 -16.66 24.72 10.81
N ASP A 262 -17.19 23.80 9.99
CA ASP A 262 -18.62 23.72 9.64
C ASP A 262 -19.24 22.31 9.70
N LEU A 263 -18.51 21.35 10.25
CA LEU A 263 -18.91 19.95 10.48
C LEU A 263 -19.47 19.27 9.22
N THR A 264 -19.03 19.72 8.04
CA THR A 264 -19.56 19.29 6.73
C THR A 264 -18.45 19.18 5.68
N HIS A 265 -17.56 20.17 5.61
CA HIS A 265 -16.51 20.23 4.61
C HIS A 265 -15.11 20.10 5.22
N PHE A 266 -14.25 19.37 4.54
CA PHE A 266 -12.85 19.21 4.93
C PHE A 266 -12.04 20.52 4.86
N ASP A 267 -10.98 20.61 5.65
CA ASP A 267 -10.05 21.74 5.63
C ASP A 267 -8.96 21.62 4.53
N SER A 268 -8.12 22.65 4.37
CA SER A 268 -7.12 22.68 3.29
C SER A 268 -6.02 21.60 3.44
N PRO A 269 -5.40 21.38 4.61
CA PRO A 269 -4.58 20.20 4.88
C PRO A 269 -5.26 18.89 4.48
N SER A 270 -6.50 18.67 4.93
CA SER A 270 -7.24 17.42 4.72
C SER A 270 -7.59 17.18 3.26
N LEU A 271 -7.98 18.21 2.50
CA LEU A 271 -8.26 18.08 1.06
C LEU A 271 -6.99 17.79 0.24
N ARG A 272 -5.83 18.29 0.67
CA ARG A 272 -4.54 17.96 0.04
C ARG A 272 -4.09 16.53 0.35
N GLU A 273 -4.24 16.08 1.59
CA GLU A 273 -3.96 14.67 1.96
C GLU A 273 -4.95 13.71 1.27
N PHE A 274 -6.22 14.08 1.13
CA PHE A 274 -7.15 13.33 0.29
C PHE A 274 -6.64 13.20 -1.14
N GLY A 275 -6.12 14.27 -1.75
CA GLY A 275 -5.51 14.21 -3.08
C GLY A 275 -4.40 13.15 -3.18
N PHE A 276 -3.56 13.01 -2.15
CA PHE A 276 -2.56 11.95 -2.08
C PHE A 276 -3.18 10.55 -1.91
N ARG A 277 -4.23 10.39 -1.10
CA ARG A 277 -4.96 9.12 -0.95
C ARG A 277 -5.67 8.70 -2.24
N TYR A 278 -6.28 9.63 -2.98
CA TYR A 278 -6.83 9.37 -4.32
C TYR A 278 -5.73 8.96 -5.31
N ALA A 279 -4.52 9.51 -5.20
CA ALA A 279 -3.40 9.12 -6.08
C ALA A 279 -2.88 7.70 -5.75
N ALA A 280 -2.84 7.32 -4.48
CA ALA A 280 -2.54 5.95 -4.06
C ALA A 280 -3.62 4.95 -4.52
N ALA A 281 -4.91 5.31 -4.40
CA ALA A 281 -6.02 4.49 -4.89
C ALA A 281 -6.03 4.36 -6.43
N MET A 282 -5.58 5.39 -7.16
CA MET A 282 -5.34 5.29 -8.61
C MET A 282 -4.19 4.33 -8.93
N GLN A 283 -3.06 4.44 -8.21
CA GLN A 283 -1.91 3.55 -8.37
C GLN A 283 -2.29 2.07 -8.17
N TRP A 284 -3.16 1.79 -7.18
CA TRP A 284 -3.73 0.46 -6.97
C TRP A 284 -4.51 -0.02 -8.21
N ILE A 285 -5.48 0.75 -8.72
CA ILE A 285 -6.27 0.37 -9.92
C ILE A 285 -5.40 0.26 -11.19
N GLU A 286 -4.26 0.95 -11.26
CA GLU A 286 -3.28 0.76 -12.34
C GLU A 286 -2.46 -0.53 -12.15
N SER A 287 -2.07 -0.90 -10.92
CA SER A 287 -1.41 -2.20 -10.65
C SER A 287 -2.31 -3.43 -10.92
N LEU A 288 -3.63 -3.26 -10.81
CA LEU A 288 -4.60 -4.32 -11.15
C LEU A 288 -4.68 -4.63 -12.66
N VAL A 289 -4.02 -3.85 -13.53
CA VAL A 289 -3.96 -4.13 -14.97
C VAL A 289 -2.94 -5.26 -15.23
N PRO A 290 -3.26 -6.26 -16.08
CA PRO A 290 -2.26 -7.23 -16.53
C PRO A 290 -1.06 -6.56 -17.19
N VAL A 291 0.14 -6.97 -16.78
CA VAL A 291 1.40 -6.62 -17.46
C VAL A 291 1.65 -7.50 -18.68
N GLN A 292 1.07 -8.71 -18.70
CA GLN A 292 1.11 -9.62 -19.85
C GLN A 292 -0.23 -10.31 -20.04
N VAL A 293 -0.60 -10.57 -21.30
CA VAL A 293 -1.81 -11.30 -21.70
C VAL A 293 -1.44 -12.40 -22.69
N PHE A 294 -1.90 -13.63 -22.42
CA PHE A 294 -1.75 -14.82 -23.26
C PHE A 294 -3.12 -15.15 -23.87
N ALA A 295 -3.48 -14.41 -24.92
CA ALA A 295 -4.75 -14.59 -25.64
C ALA A 295 -4.70 -15.79 -26.62
N PRO A 296 -5.85 -16.46 -26.87
CA PRO A 296 -5.99 -17.40 -27.99
C PRO A 296 -5.62 -16.80 -29.34
N GLY A 297 -5.22 -17.67 -30.28
CA GLY A 297 -4.86 -17.31 -31.66
C GLY A 297 -5.11 -18.45 -32.65
N GLU A 298 -4.69 -18.26 -33.90
CA GLU A 298 -4.77 -19.30 -34.92
C GLU A 298 -3.89 -20.51 -34.52
N GLY A 299 -4.48 -21.71 -34.45
CA GLY A 299 -3.80 -22.90 -33.94
C GLY A 299 -3.53 -22.90 -32.43
N ASN A 300 -4.07 -21.95 -31.67
CA ASN A 300 -3.99 -21.87 -30.21
C ASN A 300 -5.36 -21.47 -29.61
N PRO A 301 -6.30 -22.40 -29.43
CA PRO A 301 -7.63 -22.07 -28.91
C PRO A 301 -7.68 -21.72 -27.41
N ARG A 302 -6.62 -21.98 -26.62
CA ARG A 302 -6.61 -21.74 -25.17
C ARG A 302 -5.19 -21.67 -24.61
N ASN A 303 -4.87 -20.60 -23.89
CA ASN A 303 -3.78 -20.59 -22.92
C ASN A 303 -4.38 -20.71 -21.52
N SER A 304 -3.79 -21.55 -20.68
CA SER A 304 -4.37 -21.94 -19.40
C SER A 304 -3.34 -21.76 -18.27
N GLU A 305 -3.44 -22.56 -17.22
CA GLU A 305 -2.58 -22.53 -16.05
C GLU A 305 -1.08 -22.64 -16.36
N GLY A 306 -0.27 -22.07 -15.46
CA GLY A 306 1.18 -22.05 -15.54
C GLY A 306 1.81 -21.81 -14.17
N ASP A 307 3.12 -21.60 -14.14
CA ASP A 307 3.89 -21.31 -12.93
C ASP A 307 5.19 -20.54 -13.25
N PHE A 308 5.87 -20.01 -12.24
CA PHE A 308 7.08 -19.18 -12.34
C PHE A 308 8.34 -19.84 -11.78
N VAL A 309 9.52 -19.38 -12.20
CA VAL A 309 10.76 -19.54 -11.43
C VAL A 309 11.77 -18.43 -11.73
N ARG A 310 12.37 -17.85 -10.68
CA ARG A 310 13.51 -16.93 -10.80
C ARG A 310 14.80 -17.69 -11.13
N LEU A 311 15.46 -17.29 -12.21
CA LEU A 311 16.75 -17.80 -12.67
C LEU A 311 17.92 -17.16 -11.92
N ALA A 312 19.08 -17.82 -11.92
CA ALA A 312 20.26 -17.43 -11.13
C ALA A 312 20.95 -16.13 -11.60
N ASP A 313 20.62 -15.63 -12.78
CA ASP A 313 21.00 -14.30 -13.30
C ASP A 313 19.98 -13.20 -12.97
N GLY A 314 18.85 -13.55 -12.36
CA GLY A 314 17.78 -12.65 -11.95
C GLY A 314 16.60 -12.59 -12.92
N GLN A 315 16.68 -13.21 -14.11
CA GLN A 315 15.53 -13.31 -15.00
C GLN A 315 14.40 -14.14 -14.36
N ILE A 316 13.15 -13.94 -14.78
CA ILE A 316 12.00 -14.78 -14.38
C ILE A 316 11.52 -15.56 -15.59
N LEU A 317 11.40 -16.87 -15.44
CA LEU A 317 10.77 -17.77 -16.40
C LEU A 317 9.32 -18.01 -15.97
N PHE A 318 8.35 -17.88 -16.89
CA PHE A 318 6.98 -18.34 -16.70
C PHE A 318 6.70 -19.47 -17.69
N VAL A 319 6.20 -20.61 -17.23
CA VAL A 319 5.90 -21.80 -18.05
C VAL A 319 4.41 -22.14 -17.93
N TYR A 320 3.71 -22.32 -19.05
CA TYR A 320 2.25 -22.50 -19.07
C TYR A 320 1.75 -23.49 -20.13
N SER A 321 0.53 -23.97 -19.93
CA SER A 321 -0.18 -24.88 -20.84
C SER A 321 -0.79 -24.14 -22.03
N ARG A 322 -0.22 -24.34 -23.23
CA ARG A 322 -0.71 -23.77 -24.50
C ARG A 322 -1.42 -24.85 -25.32
N PHE A 323 -2.74 -24.79 -25.38
CA PHE A 323 -3.57 -25.77 -26.07
C PHE A 323 -3.58 -25.54 -27.59
N GLU A 324 -3.80 -26.62 -28.34
CA GLU A 324 -3.58 -26.68 -29.79
C GLU A 324 -4.82 -27.21 -30.52
N SER A 325 -5.42 -28.30 -30.01
CA SER A 325 -6.49 -29.03 -30.71
C SER A 325 -7.91 -28.73 -30.21
N GLY A 326 -8.07 -27.89 -29.18
CA GLY A 326 -9.38 -27.54 -28.62
C GLY A 326 -9.30 -26.86 -27.24
N VAL A 327 -10.44 -26.37 -26.75
CA VAL A 327 -10.54 -25.62 -25.48
C VAL A 327 -10.73 -26.50 -24.23
N GLY A 328 -11.05 -27.78 -24.39
CA GLY A 328 -11.34 -28.69 -23.26
C GLY A 328 -10.09 -29.40 -22.74
N ASP A 329 -10.08 -29.78 -21.46
CA ASP A 329 -8.90 -30.29 -20.72
C ASP A 329 -8.33 -31.63 -21.24
N HIS A 330 -8.93 -32.23 -22.27
CA HIS A 330 -8.47 -33.45 -22.95
C HIS A 330 -7.91 -33.18 -24.35
N SER A 331 -7.87 -31.92 -24.79
CA SER A 331 -7.26 -31.52 -26.06
C SER A 331 -5.74 -31.51 -25.95
N SER A 332 -5.02 -31.60 -27.07
CA SER A 332 -3.56 -31.45 -27.10
C SER A 332 -3.17 -30.06 -26.62
N ALA A 333 -2.14 -30.00 -25.79
CA ALA A 333 -1.40 -28.81 -25.39
C ALA A 333 0.08 -29.15 -25.24
N THR A 334 0.89 -28.11 -25.36
CA THR A 334 2.35 -28.14 -25.25
C THR A 334 2.74 -27.18 -24.14
N LEU A 335 3.73 -27.54 -23.31
CA LEU A 335 4.25 -26.64 -22.29
C LEU A 335 5.23 -25.67 -22.96
N VAL A 336 4.96 -24.38 -22.82
CA VAL A 336 5.72 -23.28 -23.43
C VAL A 336 6.11 -22.27 -22.38
N SER A 337 7.07 -21.40 -22.70
CA SER A 337 7.57 -20.40 -21.76
C SER A 337 7.60 -18.97 -22.30
N ARG A 338 7.72 -18.01 -21.37
CA ARG A 338 8.23 -16.64 -21.57
C ARG A 338 9.29 -16.32 -20.54
N VAL A 339 10.13 -15.34 -20.86
CA VAL A 339 11.15 -14.80 -19.94
C VAL A 339 10.92 -13.30 -19.75
N SER A 340 11.23 -12.81 -18.55
CA SER A 340 11.35 -11.39 -18.21
C SER A 340 12.74 -11.11 -17.62
N ASP A 341 13.35 -9.98 -17.96
CA ASP A 341 14.63 -9.49 -17.41
C ASP A 341 14.50 -8.18 -16.60
N ASP A 342 13.29 -7.61 -16.47
CA ASP A 342 12.99 -6.36 -15.76
C ASP A 342 12.15 -6.55 -14.48
N GLY A 343 12.17 -7.78 -13.94
CA GLY A 343 11.40 -8.14 -12.76
C GLY A 343 9.92 -8.41 -13.04
N GLY A 344 9.56 -8.86 -14.24
CA GLY A 344 8.19 -9.19 -14.64
C GLY A 344 7.34 -8.00 -15.08
N ALA A 345 7.93 -6.85 -15.43
CA ALA A 345 7.21 -5.70 -15.97
C ALA A 345 7.00 -5.79 -17.49
N THR A 346 7.92 -6.44 -18.22
CA THR A 346 7.77 -6.86 -19.62
C THR A 346 8.23 -8.30 -19.80
N TRP A 347 7.79 -8.94 -20.89
CA TRP A 347 8.03 -10.35 -21.20
C TRP A 347 8.35 -10.51 -22.68
N THR A 348 9.02 -11.60 -23.06
CA THR A 348 9.31 -11.90 -24.48
C THR A 348 8.03 -12.12 -25.30
N ASP A 349 8.04 -11.76 -26.59
CA ASP A 349 6.88 -11.96 -27.47
C ASP A 349 6.65 -13.46 -27.81
N ASP A 350 7.70 -14.15 -28.21
CA ASP A 350 7.65 -15.51 -28.79
C ASP A 350 7.60 -16.66 -27.77
N ASP A 351 6.89 -17.73 -28.13
CA ASP A 351 6.84 -19.00 -27.40
C ASP A 351 8.13 -19.81 -27.58
N VAL A 352 8.73 -20.25 -26.46
CA VAL A 352 9.76 -21.30 -26.46
C VAL A 352 9.18 -22.57 -25.85
N THR A 353 9.11 -23.65 -26.64
CA THR A 353 8.65 -24.98 -26.15
C THR A 353 9.58 -25.51 -25.07
N VAL A 354 8.98 -25.94 -23.97
CA VAL A 354 9.64 -26.59 -22.82
C VAL A 354 9.39 -28.10 -22.85
N VAL A 355 8.15 -28.53 -23.09
CA VAL A 355 7.76 -29.95 -23.22
C VAL A 355 6.67 -30.09 -24.29
N GLU A 356 7.03 -30.71 -25.41
CA GLU A 356 6.11 -31.18 -26.46
C GLU A 356 5.08 -32.18 -25.89
N ASN A 357 3.91 -32.35 -26.51
CA ASN A 357 2.90 -33.29 -26.01
C ASN A 357 3.34 -34.77 -26.09
N GLU A 358 3.92 -35.26 -24.99
CA GLU A 358 4.30 -36.65 -24.76
C GLU A 358 3.16 -37.52 -24.17
N GLY A 359 1.97 -36.94 -23.96
CA GLY A 359 0.80 -37.63 -23.44
C GLY A 359 -0.06 -38.25 -24.55
N GLY A 360 -0.74 -39.36 -24.24
CA GLY A 360 -1.80 -39.93 -25.10
C GLY A 360 -3.03 -39.01 -25.30
N MET A 361 -3.12 -37.93 -24.52
CA MET A 361 -4.05 -36.82 -24.69
C MET A 361 -3.33 -35.46 -24.57
N ASN A 362 -2.62 -35.22 -23.45
CA ASN A 362 -2.14 -33.87 -23.09
C ASN A 362 -0.95 -33.86 -22.11
N VAL A 363 -0.23 -32.74 -22.05
CA VAL A 363 0.61 -32.30 -20.93
C VAL A 363 0.10 -30.96 -20.38
N MET A 364 -0.12 -30.83 -19.06
CA MET A 364 -0.72 -29.63 -18.45
C MET A 364 -0.47 -29.53 -16.93
N SER A 365 -1.04 -28.53 -16.25
CA SER A 365 -0.90 -28.30 -14.80
C SER A 365 0.55 -28.19 -14.32
N VAL A 366 1.23 -27.12 -14.74
CA VAL A 366 2.63 -26.85 -14.38
C VAL A 366 2.79 -26.55 -12.89
N SER A 367 3.78 -27.13 -12.22
CA SER A 367 4.41 -26.48 -11.06
C SER A 367 5.91 -26.37 -11.27
N LEU A 368 6.53 -25.29 -10.79
CA LEU A 368 7.96 -25.03 -10.85
C LEU A 368 8.52 -24.83 -9.45
N LEU A 369 9.73 -25.33 -9.20
CA LEU A 369 10.36 -25.17 -7.89
C LEU A 369 11.88 -25.18 -8.03
N ARG A 370 12.55 -24.14 -7.51
CA ARG A 370 14.00 -24.22 -7.28
C ARG A 370 14.26 -25.00 -6.00
N LEU A 371 14.92 -26.14 -6.13
CA LEU A 371 15.24 -27.04 -5.03
C LEU A 371 16.42 -26.51 -4.20
N ALA A 372 16.52 -26.96 -2.95
CA ALA A 372 17.64 -26.68 -2.05
C ALA A 372 19.02 -27.17 -2.56
N ASP A 373 19.08 -28.03 -3.59
CA ASP A 373 20.31 -28.40 -4.30
C ASP A 373 20.64 -27.51 -5.52
N ASN A 374 19.85 -26.44 -5.71
CA ASN A 374 19.87 -25.45 -6.80
C ASN A 374 19.31 -25.92 -8.15
N ARG A 375 18.92 -27.19 -8.32
CA ARG A 375 18.21 -27.63 -9.53
C ARG A 375 16.83 -26.96 -9.62
N ILE A 376 16.35 -26.75 -10.83
CA ILE A 376 14.95 -26.39 -11.07
C ILE A 376 14.18 -27.68 -11.35
N ALA A 377 13.11 -27.94 -10.61
CA ALA A 377 12.15 -29.01 -10.87
C ALA A 377 10.95 -28.44 -11.64
N LEU A 378 10.55 -29.14 -12.70
CA LEU A 378 9.34 -28.89 -13.50
C LEU A 378 8.40 -30.09 -13.31
N PHE A 379 7.28 -29.84 -12.64
CA PHE A 379 6.19 -30.77 -12.43
C PHE A 379 5.09 -30.53 -13.45
N TYR A 380 4.51 -31.59 -14.00
CA TYR A 380 3.33 -31.49 -14.86
C TYR A 380 2.53 -32.79 -14.87
N LEU A 381 1.23 -32.70 -15.15
CA LEU A 381 0.40 -33.87 -15.47
C LEU A 381 0.70 -34.36 -16.88
N ARG A 382 1.15 -35.60 -17.03
CA ARG A 382 1.12 -36.32 -18.31
C ARG A 382 -0.16 -37.16 -18.39
N LYS A 383 -1.00 -36.84 -19.37
CA LYS A 383 -2.38 -37.33 -19.50
C LYS A 383 -2.46 -38.30 -20.67
N ASN A 384 -2.60 -39.58 -20.38
CA ASN A 384 -2.67 -40.66 -21.39
C ASN A 384 -4.11 -41.13 -21.64
N SER A 385 -4.94 -41.20 -20.60
CA SER A 385 -6.33 -41.64 -20.71
C SER A 385 -7.18 -41.19 -19.52
N LEU A 386 -8.47 -41.56 -19.50
CA LEU A 386 -9.34 -41.40 -18.32
C LEU A 386 -8.97 -42.31 -17.14
N THR A 387 -8.01 -43.22 -17.29
CA THR A 387 -7.52 -44.11 -16.22
C THR A 387 -6.01 -44.00 -15.99
N ASP A 388 -5.30 -43.19 -16.77
CA ASP A 388 -3.86 -42.90 -16.63
C ASP A 388 -3.63 -41.41 -16.90
N CYS A 389 -3.61 -40.62 -15.83
CA CYS A 389 -3.21 -39.22 -15.80
C CYS A 389 -2.43 -39.04 -14.49
N ARG A 390 -1.11 -38.88 -14.60
CA ARG A 390 -0.20 -38.90 -13.45
C ARG A 390 0.75 -37.71 -13.53
N PRO A 391 1.11 -37.09 -12.39
CA PRO A 391 2.15 -36.09 -12.36
C PRO A 391 3.52 -36.76 -12.55
N VAL A 392 4.39 -36.06 -13.28
CA VAL A 392 5.79 -36.41 -13.51
C VAL A 392 6.67 -35.19 -13.21
N VAL A 393 7.95 -35.42 -12.93
CA VAL A 393 8.93 -34.35 -12.69
C VAL A 393 10.13 -34.48 -13.62
N ARG A 394 10.55 -33.36 -14.23
CA ARG A 394 11.82 -33.20 -14.96
C ARG A 394 12.71 -32.22 -14.19
N PHE A 395 14.03 -32.34 -14.30
CA PHE A 395 14.98 -31.43 -13.64
C PHE A 395 15.91 -30.72 -14.63
N SER A 396 16.13 -29.41 -14.43
CA SER A 396 17.22 -28.66 -15.05
C SER A 396 18.35 -28.44 -14.04
N SER A 397 19.59 -28.42 -14.53
CA SER A 397 20.80 -28.07 -13.76
C SER A 397 21.65 -26.99 -14.48
N ASP A 398 21.03 -26.29 -15.43
CA ASP A 398 21.67 -25.33 -16.34
C ASP A 398 20.85 -24.04 -16.53
N GLU A 399 19.97 -23.74 -15.56
CA GLU A 399 19.02 -22.62 -15.56
C GLU A 399 18.01 -22.71 -16.71
N ALA A 400 17.19 -23.78 -16.66
CA ALA A 400 16.05 -24.10 -17.54
C ALA A 400 16.36 -24.31 -19.03
N LYS A 401 17.65 -24.39 -19.43
CA LYS A 401 18.07 -24.54 -20.83
C LYS A 401 17.92 -25.97 -21.34
N THR A 402 18.13 -26.96 -20.47
CA THR A 402 17.83 -28.36 -20.74
C THR A 402 17.14 -29.04 -19.56
N TRP A 403 16.41 -30.10 -19.84
CA TRP A 403 15.63 -30.85 -18.87
C TRP A 403 15.94 -32.35 -18.96
N SER A 404 16.27 -32.96 -17.81
CA SER A 404 15.51 -34.10 -17.30
C SER A 404 14.74 -35.00 -18.26
N GLU A 405 15.07 -36.28 -18.46
CA GLU A 405 14.00 -37.26 -18.72
C GLU A 405 12.99 -37.29 -17.55
N PRO A 406 11.71 -37.64 -17.78
CA PRO A 406 10.65 -37.50 -16.79
C PRO A 406 10.67 -38.65 -15.77
N THR A 407 10.63 -38.29 -14.49
CA THR A 407 10.47 -39.22 -13.38
C THR A 407 9.00 -39.34 -13.01
N GLU A 408 8.48 -40.58 -13.01
CA GLU A 408 7.10 -40.87 -12.59
C GLU A 408 6.94 -40.66 -11.08
N MET A 409 6.03 -39.77 -10.65
CA MET A 409 5.76 -39.55 -9.23
C MET A 409 4.77 -40.57 -8.64
N ILE A 410 4.03 -41.26 -9.52
CA ILE A 410 3.04 -42.27 -9.15
C ILE A 410 3.38 -43.58 -9.89
N PRO A 411 3.72 -44.66 -9.17
CA PRO A 411 4.16 -45.91 -9.78
C PRO A 411 3.01 -46.69 -10.44
N GLU A 412 3.35 -47.64 -11.31
CA GLU A 412 2.40 -48.30 -12.23
C GLU A 412 1.30 -49.08 -11.49
N GLU A 413 1.61 -49.72 -10.35
CA GLU A 413 0.61 -50.42 -9.54
C GLU A 413 -0.38 -49.50 -8.82
N GLN A 414 -0.14 -48.19 -8.84
CA GLN A 414 -1.03 -47.15 -8.31
C GLN A 414 -1.62 -46.26 -9.40
N MET A 415 -1.53 -46.67 -10.67
CA MET A 415 -2.06 -45.96 -11.84
C MET A 415 -3.53 -45.54 -11.67
N GLY A 416 -3.82 -44.32 -12.10
CA GLY A 416 -5.13 -43.72 -12.05
C GLY A 416 -5.16 -42.37 -12.75
N TYR A 417 -6.32 -41.72 -12.72
CA TYR A 417 -6.52 -40.34 -13.10
C TYR A 417 -6.40 -39.47 -11.85
N TYR A 418 -5.20 -38.94 -11.63
CA TYR A 418 -4.88 -37.97 -10.60
C TYR A 418 -4.84 -36.57 -11.21
N VAL A 419 -5.33 -35.59 -10.46
CA VAL A 419 -5.17 -34.16 -10.74
C VAL A 419 -4.22 -33.57 -9.70
N LEU A 420 -3.07 -33.12 -10.16
CA LEU A 420 -2.24 -32.09 -9.54
C LEU A 420 -2.70 -30.77 -10.17
N ASN A 421 -2.99 -29.75 -9.35
CA ASN A 421 -3.25 -28.40 -9.87
C ASN A 421 -1.91 -27.69 -10.13
N ASN A 422 -1.89 -26.64 -10.95
CA ASN A 422 -0.72 -25.80 -11.10
C ASN A 422 -0.28 -25.18 -9.76
N ASP A 423 1.01 -24.85 -9.60
CA ASP A 423 1.51 -24.14 -8.40
C ASP A 423 1.23 -24.90 -7.06
N ARG A 424 1.38 -26.24 -6.99
CA ARG A 424 1.03 -27.00 -5.76
C ARG A 424 2.15 -27.83 -5.12
N VAL A 425 3.34 -27.90 -5.70
CA VAL A 425 4.42 -28.74 -5.17
C VAL A 425 5.40 -27.89 -4.36
N ILE A 426 5.44 -28.14 -3.04
CA ILE A 426 6.33 -27.40 -2.11
C ILE A 426 7.54 -28.24 -1.68
N GLN A 427 8.64 -27.56 -1.31
CA GLN A 427 9.71 -28.15 -0.51
C GLN A 427 9.57 -27.64 0.93
N LEU A 428 9.46 -28.58 1.87
CA LEU A 428 9.44 -28.30 3.31
C LEU A 428 10.81 -27.84 3.80
N THR A 429 10.85 -27.17 4.95
CA THR A 429 12.08 -26.79 5.67
C THR A 429 12.96 -28.01 6.01
N SER A 430 12.39 -29.21 6.07
CA SER A 430 13.11 -30.49 6.22
C SER A 430 13.82 -30.97 4.94
N GLY A 431 13.60 -30.33 3.80
CA GLY A 431 14.07 -30.76 2.47
C GLY A 431 13.13 -31.74 1.75
N ARG A 432 12.11 -32.27 2.40
CA ARG A 432 11.08 -33.12 1.78
C ARG A 432 10.27 -32.35 0.75
N LEU A 433 9.98 -32.95 -0.40
CA LEU A 433 8.98 -32.44 -1.35
C LEU A 433 7.60 -33.00 -1.03
N VAL A 434 6.54 -32.20 -1.18
CA VAL A 434 5.14 -32.62 -1.01
C VAL A 434 4.31 -32.17 -2.21
N ALA A 435 3.63 -33.13 -2.85
CA ALA A 435 2.78 -32.93 -4.03
C ALA A 435 1.34 -33.43 -3.73
N PRO A 436 0.37 -32.54 -3.51
CA PRO A 436 -1.01 -32.89 -3.21
C PRO A 436 -1.81 -33.19 -4.49
N VAL A 437 -2.67 -34.21 -4.46
CA VAL A 437 -3.41 -34.71 -5.63
C VAL A 437 -4.83 -35.15 -5.31
N SER A 438 -5.77 -34.98 -6.27
CA SER A 438 -7.09 -35.61 -6.23
C SER A 438 -7.24 -36.75 -7.24
N LEU A 439 -7.52 -37.96 -6.75
CA LEU A 439 -7.79 -39.17 -7.53
C LEU A 439 -9.27 -39.23 -7.93
N HIS A 440 -9.54 -39.40 -9.23
CA HIS A 440 -10.89 -39.50 -9.78
C HIS A 440 -11.21 -40.84 -10.42
N ARG A 441 -10.21 -41.64 -10.80
CA ARG A 441 -10.45 -42.97 -11.41
C ARG A 441 -9.22 -43.86 -11.34
N THR A 442 -9.42 -45.17 -11.29
CA THR A 442 -8.39 -46.20 -11.49
C THR A 442 -8.78 -47.12 -12.65
N PRO A 443 -7.83 -47.86 -13.28
CA PRO A 443 -8.13 -48.81 -14.36
C PRO A 443 -9.20 -49.87 -14.03
N GLY A 444 -9.42 -50.19 -12.75
CA GLY A 444 -10.44 -51.13 -12.29
C GLY A 444 -11.86 -50.56 -12.15
N GLN A 445 -12.09 -49.26 -12.43
CA GLN A 445 -13.39 -48.61 -12.25
C GLN A 445 -14.10 -48.34 -13.59
N GLU A 446 -15.37 -48.74 -13.68
CA GLU A 446 -16.23 -48.51 -14.86
C GLU A 446 -16.56 -47.03 -15.11
N ASN A 447 -16.67 -46.24 -14.04
CA ASN A 447 -17.09 -44.84 -14.06
C ASN A 447 -16.07 -43.94 -13.36
N THR A 448 -16.01 -42.67 -13.75
CA THR A 448 -15.18 -41.65 -13.10
C THR A 448 -15.88 -41.09 -11.87
N ASP A 449 -15.14 -40.97 -10.77
CA ASP A 449 -15.57 -40.36 -9.52
C ASP A 449 -15.25 -38.86 -9.53
N TRP A 450 -16.21 -38.07 -10.02
CA TRP A 450 -16.08 -36.61 -10.07
C TRP A 450 -16.22 -35.92 -8.70
N LEU A 451 -16.54 -36.65 -7.61
CA LEU A 451 -16.40 -36.09 -6.26
C LEU A 451 -14.95 -36.13 -5.79
N GLY A 452 -14.19 -37.15 -6.21
CA GLY A 452 -12.74 -37.22 -6.00
C GLY A 452 -12.30 -37.67 -4.60
N GLN A 453 -11.04 -38.09 -4.49
CA GLN A 453 -10.39 -38.42 -3.23
C GLN A 453 -9.00 -37.79 -3.15
N VAL A 454 -8.67 -37.11 -2.05
CA VAL A 454 -7.44 -36.31 -1.90
C VAL A 454 -6.39 -37.04 -1.05
N GLY A 455 -5.13 -36.91 -1.44
CA GLY A 455 -3.96 -37.27 -0.63
C GLY A 455 -2.72 -36.56 -1.17
N CYS A 456 -1.54 -36.92 -0.68
CA CYS A 456 -0.27 -36.44 -1.25
C CYS A 456 0.62 -37.60 -1.70
N TYR A 457 1.59 -37.26 -2.54
CA TYR A 457 2.85 -37.97 -2.67
C TYR A 457 3.97 -37.07 -2.11
N PHE A 458 5.04 -37.67 -1.60
CA PHE A 458 6.20 -36.96 -1.05
C PHE A 458 7.51 -37.63 -1.48
N SER A 459 8.60 -36.86 -1.48
CA SER A 459 9.94 -37.34 -1.81
C SER A 459 10.94 -36.85 -0.77
N ASP A 460 11.77 -37.77 -0.27
CA ASP A 460 12.85 -37.53 0.69
C ASP A 460 14.24 -37.50 0.02
N ASP A 461 14.30 -37.63 -1.31
CA ASP A 461 15.52 -37.76 -2.13
C ASP A 461 15.57 -36.74 -3.29
N ALA A 462 15.08 -35.53 -3.01
CA ALA A 462 15.02 -34.39 -3.92
C ALA A 462 14.34 -34.72 -5.28
N GLY A 463 13.24 -35.46 -5.21
CA GLY A 463 12.35 -35.80 -6.32
C GLY A 463 12.77 -37.04 -7.12
N SER A 464 13.79 -37.78 -6.68
CA SER A 464 14.32 -38.94 -7.40
C SER A 464 13.41 -40.18 -7.29
N SER A 465 12.72 -40.34 -6.16
CA SER A 465 11.67 -41.33 -5.93
C SER A 465 10.55 -40.74 -5.06
N TRP A 466 9.36 -41.32 -5.17
CA TRP A 466 8.14 -40.78 -4.57
C TRP A 466 7.38 -41.86 -3.79
N GLN A 467 6.89 -41.47 -2.61
CA GLN A 467 6.10 -42.28 -1.71
C GLN A 467 4.74 -41.63 -1.51
N ARG A 468 3.71 -42.41 -1.19
CA ARG A 468 2.34 -41.91 -1.00
C ARG A 468 2.04 -41.69 0.48
N SER A 469 1.29 -40.64 0.81
CA SER A 469 0.67 -40.48 2.13
C SER A 469 -0.24 -41.67 2.47
N THR A 470 -0.30 -42.02 3.75
CA THR A 470 -1.19 -43.09 4.26
C THR A 470 -2.66 -42.71 4.15
N SER A 471 -2.98 -41.41 4.22
CA SER A 471 -4.34 -40.90 4.05
C SER A 471 -4.73 -40.78 2.58
N LEU A 472 -5.91 -41.32 2.24
CA LEU A 472 -6.68 -40.96 1.05
C LEU A 472 -8.09 -40.61 1.52
N LEU A 473 -8.45 -39.33 1.41
CA LEU A 473 -9.60 -38.72 2.06
C LEU A 473 -10.73 -38.45 1.07
N SER A 474 -11.98 -38.61 1.51
CA SER A 474 -13.18 -38.17 0.79
C SER A 474 -13.86 -37.09 1.62
N GLY A 475 -14.21 -35.95 1.01
CA GLY A 475 -14.92 -34.87 1.70
C GLY A 475 -16.36 -35.25 2.04
N THR A 476 -16.86 -34.82 3.20
CA THR A 476 -18.26 -34.94 3.60
C THR A 476 -18.76 -33.66 4.27
N ASN A 477 -20.03 -33.32 4.06
CA ASN A 477 -20.70 -32.24 4.79
C ASN A 477 -21.14 -32.69 6.20
N ALA A 478 -21.78 -31.79 6.95
CA ALA A 478 -22.26 -32.04 8.31
C ALA A 478 -23.30 -33.18 8.43
N ASP A 479 -24.04 -33.50 7.35
CA ASP A 479 -24.98 -34.62 7.29
C ASP A 479 -24.29 -35.97 6.97
N GLY A 480 -22.96 -35.97 6.78
CA GLY A 480 -22.19 -37.13 6.31
C GLY A 480 -22.37 -37.43 4.82
N VAL A 481 -23.01 -36.54 4.06
CA VAL A 481 -23.15 -36.67 2.60
C VAL A 481 -21.82 -36.30 1.95
N ARG A 482 -21.36 -37.13 0.99
CA ARG A 482 -20.09 -36.90 0.29
C ARG A 482 -20.18 -35.67 -0.62
N VAL A 483 -19.16 -34.83 -0.58
CA VAL A 483 -19.05 -33.57 -1.33
C VAL A 483 -17.93 -33.64 -2.37
N ALA A 484 -17.82 -32.64 -3.24
CA ALA A 484 -16.64 -32.53 -4.10
C ALA A 484 -15.39 -32.18 -3.26
N ALA A 485 -14.28 -32.87 -3.53
CA ALA A 485 -12.97 -32.62 -2.93
C ALA A 485 -11.89 -32.78 -4.01
N GLN A 486 -11.42 -31.66 -4.55
CA GLN A 486 -10.61 -31.59 -5.77
C GLN A 486 -9.42 -30.65 -5.60
N GLU A 487 -8.46 -30.71 -6.54
CA GLU A 487 -7.42 -29.68 -6.79
C GLU A 487 -6.80 -29.10 -5.50
N PRO A 488 -6.27 -29.96 -4.61
CA PRO A 488 -5.74 -29.53 -3.31
C PRO A 488 -4.43 -28.74 -3.44
N GLY A 489 -4.13 -27.94 -2.43
CA GLY A 489 -2.81 -27.34 -2.20
C GLY A 489 -2.35 -27.50 -0.76
N VAL A 490 -1.06 -27.33 -0.50
CA VAL A 490 -0.43 -27.52 0.82
C VAL A 490 0.58 -26.40 1.11
N VAL A 491 0.64 -25.95 2.36
CA VAL A 491 1.65 -24.99 2.86
C VAL A 491 2.18 -25.42 4.24
N GLU A 492 3.48 -25.22 4.47
CA GLU A 492 4.12 -25.46 5.77
C GLU A 492 3.86 -24.27 6.71
N ARG A 493 3.35 -24.54 7.93
CA ARG A 493 3.07 -23.57 8.99
C ARG A 493 4.32 -23.34 9.84
N ARG A 494 4.43 -22.22 10.56
CA ARG A 494 5.66 -21.88 11.34
C ARG A 494 5.99 -22.86 12.47
N ASP A 495 5.05 -23.73 12.87
CA ASP A 495 5.25 -24.81 13.83
C ASP A 495 5.71 -26.15 13.20
N GLY A 496 5.90 -26.20 11.88
CA GLY A 496 6.27 -27.40 11.13
C GLY A 496 5.11 -28.37 10.85
N SER A 497 3.88 -28.02 11.21
CA SER A 497 2.68 -28.69 10.70
C SER A 497 2.33 -28.20 9.29
N LEU A 498 1.54 -28.98 8.56
CA LEU A 498 1.08 -28.61 7.22
C LEU A 498 -0.42 -28.29 7.23
N LEU A 499 -0.80 -27.21 6.56
CA LEU A 499 -2.19 -26.93 6.17
C LEU A 499 -2.40 -27.38 4.73
N MET A 500 -3.48 -28.12 4.47
CA MET A 500 -3.99 -28.39 3.13
C MET A 500 -5.30 -27.63 2.93
N TRP A 501 -5.47 -26.97 1.78
CA TRP A 501 -6.76 -26.44 1.33
C TRP A 501 -7.25 -27.20 0.09
N ILE A 502 -8.58 -27.30 -0.08
CA ILE A 502 -9.24 -28.24 -0.99
C ILE A 502 -10.46 -27.58 -1.65
N ARG A 503 -10.54 -27.61 -2.99
CA ARG A 503 -11.70 -27.13 -3.74
C ARG A 503 -12.94 -27.99 -3.44
N SER A 504 -14.03 -27.37 -2.99
CA SER A 504 -15.32 -28.02 -2.70
C SER A 504 -16.51 -27.41 -3.44
N ASP A 505 -17.65 -28.09 -3.43
CA ASP A 505 -18.93 -27.59 -3.97
C ASP A 505 -19.88 -27.03 -2.90
N GLN A 506 -19.40 -26.86 -1.65
CA GLN A 506 -20.21 -26.50 -0.47
C GLN A 506 -20.30 -25.00 -0.17
N GLY A 507 -19.83 -24.13 -1.07
CA GLY A 507 -19.80 -22.67 -0.87
C GLY A 507 -18.59 -22.16 -0.07
N THR A 508 -17.63 -23.03 0.25
CA THR A 508 -16.35 -22.70 0.88
C THR A 508 -15.28 -23.70 0.44
N GLN A 509 -14.00 -23.33 0.54
CA GLN A 509 -12.90 -24.29 0.51
C GLN A 509 -13.00 -25.27 1.70
N TYR A 510 -12.39 -26.45 1.61
CA TYR A 510 -12.24 -27.39 2.72
C TYR A 510 -10.76 -27.41 3.17
N GLN A 511 -10.49 -27.77 4.43
CA GLN A 511 -9.13 -27.91 4.97
C GLN A 511 -8.84 -29.31 5.53
N SER A 512 -7.55 -29.62 5.68
CA SER A 512 -7.03 -30.77 6.43
C SER A 512 -5.62 -30.44 6.96
N HIS A 513 -5.20 -31.08 8.06
CA HIS A 513 -3.90 -30.83 8.69
C HIS A 513 -3.03 -32.09 8.79
N SER A 514 -1.71 -31.91 8.71
CA SER A 514 -0.70 -32.94 8.96
C SER A 514 0.30 -32.48 10.01
N PHE A 515 0.67 -33.38 10.92
CA PHE A 515 1.66 -33.16 11.99
C PHE A 515 2.90 -34.07 11.85
N ASP A 516 3.03 -34.75 10.71
CA ASP A 516 4.07 -35.76 10.42
C ASP A 516 4.69 -35.57 9.02
N GLN A 517 4.78 -34.30 8.59
CA GLN A 517 5.33 -33.88 7.28
C GLN A 517 4.61 -34.56 6.09
N GLY A 518 3.28 -34.60 6.14
CA GLY A 518 2.42 -35.05 5.05
C GLY A 518 2.20 -36.57 4.97
N LEU A 519 2.68 -37.36 5.93
CA LEU A 519 2.51 -38.82 5.94
C LEU A 519 1.08 -39.25 6.30
N THR A 520 0.44 -38.54 7.23
CA THR A 520 -0.98 -38.65 7.57
C THR A 520 -1.64 -37.27 7.61
N TRP A 521 -2.95 -37.28 7.37
CA TRP A 521 -3.79 -36.10 7.24
C TRP A 521 -5.09 -36.29 8.04
N SER A 522 -5.56 -35.23 8.69
CA SER A 522 -6.82 -35.20 9.46
C SER A 522 -8.04 -35.46 8.56
N ALA A 523 -9.20 -35.71 9.18
CA ALA A 523 -10.47 -35.58 8.47
C ALA A 523 -10.59 -34.19 7.83
N MET A 524 -11.31 -34.11 6.71
CA MET A 524 -11.58 -32.84 6.05
C MET A 524 -12.73 -32.10 6.74
N GLU A 525 -12.63 -30.78 6.80
CA GLU A 525 -13.67 -29.90 7.36
C GLU A 525 -13.79 -28.59 6.56
N PRO A 526 -14.90 -27.84 6.67
CA PRO A 526 -15.05 -26.55 6.02
C PRO A 526 -13.98 -25.54 6.46
N PHE A 527 -13.40 -24.81 5.52
CA PHE A 527 -12.40 -23.77 5.78
C PHE A 527 -13.02 -22.36 5.84
N ALA A 528 -12.24 -21.37 6.25
CA ALA A 528 -12.65 -19.98 6.42
C ALA A 528 -12.73 -19.16 5.10
N LEU A 529 -12.54 -19.78 3.93
CA LEU A 529 -12.52 -19.10 2.63
C LEU A 529 -13.80 -19.40 1.81
N ALA A 530 -14.82 -18.55 1.97
CA ALA A 530 -16.07 -18.62 1.21
C ALA A 530 -15.80 -18.57 -0.30
N SER A 531 -16.32 -19.56 -1.04
CA SER A 531 -15.82 -19.85 -2.40
C SER A 531 -16.82 -20.65 -3.25
N PRO A 532 -16.89 -20.42 -4.58
CA PRO A 532 -17.52 -21.34 -5.52
C PRO A 532 -16.65 -22.61 -5.68
N LEU A 533 -17.14 -23.53 -6.52
CA LEU A 533 -16.40 -24.72 -6.97
C LEU A 533 -15.22 -24.34 -7.90
N SER A 534 -14.18 -23.75 -7.33
CA SER A 534 -12.97 -23.19 -7.97
C SER A 534 -11.72 -23.43 -7.11
N PRO A 535 -10.51 -23.49 -7.68
CA PRO A 535 -9.27 -23.51 -6.91
C PRO A 535 -9.03 -22.23 -6.09
N ALA A 536 -8.10 -22.33 -5.15
CA ALA A 536 -7.37 -21.23 -4.53
C ALA A 536 -5.86 -21.51 -4.58
N SER A 537 -5.01 -20.49 -4.48
CA SER A 537 -3.59 -20.61 -4.06
C SER A 537 -3.45 -20.07 -2.64
N ILE A 538 -2.54 -20.64 -1.83
CA ILE A 538 -2.10 -20.10 -0.54
C ILE A 538 -0.59 -20.31 -0.39
N GLU A 539 0.17 -19.24 -0.18
CA GLU A 539 1.62 -19.28 0.02
C GLU A 539 2.06 -18.36 1.15
N ARG A 540 3.33 -18.46 1.57
CA ARG A 540 3.93 -17.58 2.56
C ARG A 540 4.63 -16.39 1.90
N VAL A 541 4.23 -15.18 2.27
CA VAL A 541 4.84 -13.92 1.83
C VAL A 541 6.25 -13.80 2.46
N PRO A 542 7.35 -13.79 1.69
CA PRO A 542 8.71 -13.75 2.27
C PRO A 542 9.01 -12.46 3.05
N ALA A 543 8.39 -11.34 2.63
CA ALA A 543 8.56 -10.02 3.21
C ALA A 543 7.94 -9.85 4.61
N THR A 544 6.98 -10.69 5.01
CA THR A 544 6.25 -10.54 6.29
C THR A 544 6.17 -11.83 7.10
N GLY A 545 6.25 -12.99 6.45
CA GLY A 545 5.99 -14.28 7.06
C GLY A 545 4.51 -14.64 7.18
N ASP A 546 3.59 -13.77 6.74
CA ASP A 546 2.15 -14.07 6.65
C ASP A 546 1.87 -15.10 5.54
N LEU A 547 0.72 -15.77 5.61
CA LEU A 547 0.16 -16.49 4.46
C LEU A 547 -0.69 -15.54 3.62
N MET A 548 -0.56 -15.53 2.30
CA MET A 548 -1.48 -14.87 1.38
C MET A 548 -2.32 -15.92 0.65
N ALA A 549 -3.64 -15.74 0.64
CA ALA A 549 -4.57 -16.54 -0.14
C ALA A 549 -5.08 -15.74 -1.34
N VAL A 550 -5.23 -16.40 -2.49
CA VAL A 550 -5.90 -15.87 -3.69
C VAL A 550 -6.97 -16.84 -4.13
N TRP A 551 -8.23 -16.41 -4.17
CA TRP A 551 -9.38 -17.26 -4.49
C TRP A 551 -10.56 -16.44 -5.05
N ASN A 552 -11.62 -17.13 -5.47
CA ASN A 552 -12.88 -16.46 -5.80
C ASN A 552 -13.70 -16.23 -4.53
N ASP A 553 -13.58 -15.06 -3.91
CA ASP A 553 -14.32 -14.77 -2.68
C ASP A 553 -15.81 -14.54 -2.93
N HIS A 554 -16.64 -15.33 -2.25
CA HIS A 554 -18.11 -15.30 -2.31
C HIS A 554 -18.76 -14.92 -0.97
N GLU A 555 -18.03 -14.46 0.06
CA GLU A 555 -18.59 -14.10 1.38
C GLU A 555 -19.76 -13.10 1.29
N PHE A 556 -19.65 -12.13 0.39
CA PHE A 556 -20.67 -11.08 0.19
C PHE A 556 -21.94 -11.55 -0.56
N LEU A 557 -21.98 -12.79 -1.08
CA LEU A 557 -23.11 -13.28 -1.88
C LEU A 557 -24.23 -13.88 -1.02
N SER A 558 -25.41 -13.28 -1.07
CA SER A 558 -26.62 -13.79 -0.38
C SER A 558 -27.18 -15.10 -0.97
N THR A 559 -26.66 -15.56 -2.10
CA THR A 559 -27.07 -16.81 -2.76
C THR A 559 -25.87 -17.51 -3.39
N ALA A 560 -25.80 -18.85 -3.25
CA ALA A 560 -24.68 -19.64 -3.74
C ALA A 560 -24.54 -19.57 -5.28
N SER A 561 -23.38 -19.10 -5.75
CA SER A 561 -23.07 -18.96 -7.16
C SER A 561 -22.00 -19.96 -7.62
N ARG A 562 -22.01 -20.28 -8.92
CA ARG A 562 -20.92 -21.03 -9.60
C ARG A 562 -20.04 -20.13 -10.48
N ALA A 563 -20.32 -18.83 -10.54
CA ALA A 563 -19.46 -17.88 -11.22
C ALA A 563 -18.09 -17.81 -10.54
N ARG A 564 -17.02 -17.61 -11.31
CA ARG A 564 -15.66 -17.44 -10.80
C ARG A 564 -15.25 -15.97 -10.82
N THR A 565 -16.03 -15.14 -10.14
CA THR A 565 -15.80 -13.69 -10.00
C THR A 565 -16.42 -13.20 -8.68
N PRO A 566 -15.77 -12.28 -7.93
CA PRO A 566 -14.43 -11.73 -8.17
C PRO A 566 -13.31 -12.78 -8.08
N LEU A 567 -12.10 -12.38 -8.43
CA LEU A 567 -10.85 -12.90 -7.87
C LEU A 567 -10.40 -11.91 -6.80
N SER A 568 -10.16 -12.41 -5.59
CA SER A 568 -9.78 -11.62 -4.43
C SER A 568 -8.54 -12.21 -3.76
N LEU A 569 -7.88 -11.40 -2.93
CA LEU A 569 -6.81 -11.86 -2.05
C LEU A 569 -7.01 -11.37 -0.61
N ALA A 570 -6.40 -12.08 0.34
CA ALA A 570 -6.35 -11.74 1.77
C ALA A 570 -5.06 -12.29 2.39
N VAL A 571 -4.71 -11.84 3.59
CA VAL A 571 -3.57 -12.38 4.36
C VAL A 571 -3.98 -12.93 5.73
N SER A 572 -3.19 -13.88 6.21
CA SER A 572 -3.31 -14.54 7.51
C SER A 572 -1.95 -14.49 8.21
N SER A 573 -1.89 -13.79 9.34
CA SER A 573 -0.68 -13.64 10.16
C SER A 573 -0.50 -14.77 11.19
N ASP A 574 -1.45 -15.72 11.28
CA ASP A 574 -1.56 -16.76 12.31
C ASP A 574 -1.42 -18.20 11.76
N ASP A 575 -0.89 -18.34 10.53
CA ASP A 575 -0.79 -19.61 9.78
C ASP A 575 -2.14 -20.27 9.45
N GLY A 576 -3.10 -19.46 9.02
CA GLY A 576 -4.32 -19.86 8.32
C GLY A 576 -5.57 -20.00 9.18
N ALA A 577 -5.53 -19.67 10.47
CA ALA A 577 -6.68 -19.84 11.36
C ALA A 577 -7.66 -18.65 11.32
N THR A 578 -7.17 -17.43 11.06
CA THR A 578 -7.98 -16.28 10.64
C THR A 578 -7.40 -15.58 9.41
N TRP A 579 -8.24 -14.75 8.77
CA TRP A 579 -7.91 -14.04 7.53
C TRP A 579 -8.36 -12.59 7.63
N SER A 580 -7.61 -11.68 7.00
CA SER A 580 -8.05 -10.30 6.79
C SER A 580 -9.32 -10.26 5.92
N PRO A 581 -10.11 -9.18 5.95
CA PRO A 581 -11.08 -8.90 4.89
C PRO A 581 -10.40 -9.00 3.52
N SER A 582 -11.09 -9.59 2.53
CA SER A 582 -10.53 -9.74 1.19
C SER A 582 -10.59 -8.41 0.41
N ILE A 583 -9.70 -8.27 -0.57
CA ILE A 583 -9.76 -7.21 -1.58
C ILE A 583 -9.85 -7.83 -2.98
N PRO A 584 -10.77 -7.37 -3.84
CA PRO A 584 -10.84 -7.85 -5.21
C PRO A 584 -9.67 -7.29 -6.03
N ILE A 585 -9.02 -8.19 -6.76
CA ILE A 585 -7.98 -7.87 -7.76
C ILE A 585 -8.52 -7.96 -9.19
N ALA A 586 -9.60 -8.71 -9.40
CA ALA A 586 -10.39 -8.67 -10.65
C ALA A 586 -11.88 -8.93 -10.33
N ALA A 587 -12.77 -7.99 -10.64
CA ALA A 587 -14.19 -8.04 -10.25
C ALA A 587 -15.15 -7.72 -11.41
N ASP A 588 -14.83 -8.20 -12.61
CA ASP A 588 -15.74 -8.11 -13.76
C ASP A 588 -16.93 -9.08 -13.55
N PRO A 589 -18.20 -8.63 -13.57
CA PRO A 589 -19.35 -9.52 -13.39
C PRO A 589 -19.46 -10.64 -14.44
N HIS A 590 -18.84 -10.46 -15.61
CA HIS A 590 -18.75 -11.46 -16.67
C HIS A 590 -17.38 -12.18 -16.70
N GLY A 591 -16.49 -11.90 -15.75
CA GLY A 591 -15.18 -12.56 -15.65
C GLY A 591 -15.27 -14.02 -15.16
N TRP A 592 -14.23 -14.78 -15.45
CA TRP A 592 -14.06 -16.16 -15.00
C TRP A 592 -12.59 -16.41 -14.64
N TYR A 593 -12.28 -16.27 -13.35
CA TYR A 593 -10.91 -16.24 -12.83
C TYR A 593 -10.56 -17.50 -12.04
N CYS A 594 -9.43 -18.13 -12.35
CA CYS A 594 -9.00 -19.36 -11.68
C CYS A 594 -7.55 -19.71 -12.04
N TYR A 595 -7.06 -20.83 -11.49
CA TYR A 595 -5.75 -21.41 -11.78
C TYR A 595 -4.61 -20.40 -11.62
N THR A 596 -4.53 -19.89 -10.39
CA THR A 596 -3.54 -18.92 -9.91
C THR A 596 -2.18 -19.57 -9.68
N ALA A 597 -1.11 -18.81 -9.91
CA ALA A 597 0.26 -19.07 -9.50
C ALA A 597 0.88 -17.77 -8.97
N MET A 598 1.68 -17.83 -7.91
CA MET A 598 2.36 -16.64 -7.37
C MET A 598 3.89 -16.81 -7.38
N ASP A 599 4.60 -15.68 -7.48
CA ASP A 599 6.04 -15.61 -7.23
C ASP A 599 6.39 -14.23 -6.65
N TRP A 600 7.47 -14.18 -5.88
CA TRP A 600 7.85 -13.05 -5.03
C TRP A 600 9.11 -12.40 -5.57
N VAL A 601 8.91 -11.41 -6.45
CA VAL A 601 9.99 -10.65 -7.09
C VAL A 601 10.24 -9.38 -6.31
N ASP A 602 11.21 -9.47 -5.40
CA ASP A 602 11.65 -8.39 -4.51
C ASP A 602 10.50 -7.90 -3.61
N ASP A 603 10.01 -6.66 -3.74
CA ASP A 603 8.89 -6.13 -2.93
C ASP A 603 7.49 -6.42 -3.51
N THR A 604 7.40 -7.30 -4.53
CA THR A 604 6.27 -7.36 -5.44
C THR A 604 5.81 -8.79 -5.73
N LEU A 605 4.50 -9.01 -5.69
CA LEU A 605 3.83 -10.23 -6.14
C LEU A 605 3.71 -10.22 -7.67
N LEU A 606 4.19 -11.28 -8.33
CA LEU A 606 3.72 -11.69 -9.65
C LEU A 606 2.57 -12.68 -9.49
N LEU A 607 1.43 -12.41 -10.13
CA LEU A 607 0.27 -13.30 -10.12
C LEU A 607 -0.08 -13.72 -11.55
N GLY A 608 0.22 -14.96 -11.89
CA GLY A 608 -0.26 -15.61 -13.11
C GLY A 608 -1.64 -16.22 -12.85
N HIS A 609 -2.63 -15.98 -13.72
CA HIS A 609 -3.94 -16.65 -13.62
C HIS A 609 -4.74 -16.63 -14.93
N VAL A 610 -5.80 -17.43 -15.02
CA VAL A 610 -6.78 -17.38 -16.12
C VAL A 610 -7.70 -16.15 -15.95
N ASP A 611 -7.83 -15.31 -16.98
CA ASP A 611 -8.76 -14.16 -17.09
C ASP A 611 -9.74 -14.41 -18.24
N GLY A 612 -10.64 -15.37 -17.99
CA GLY A 612 -11.67 -15.77 -18.95
C GLY A 612 -12.96 -14.96 -18.84
N ARG A 613 -13.93 -15.32 -19.68
CA ARG A 613 -15.27 -14.72 -19.71
C ARG A 613 -16.34 -15.78 -19.54
N GLN A 614 -17.49 -15.42 -18.95
CA GLN A 614 -18.70 -16.24 -18.86
C GLN A 614 -19.44 -16.37 -20.21
N GLU A 615 -18.67 -16.41 -21.30
CA GLU A 615 -19.11 -16.62 -22.67
C GLU A 615 -18.54 -17.94 -23.19
N LYS A 616 -19.33 -18.66 -23.99
CA LYS A 616 -18.99 -20.01 -24.41
C LYS A 616 -17.67 -20.08 -25.18
N ASN A 617 -16.77 -20.95 -24.71
CA ASN A 617 -15.39 -21.16 -25.17
C ASN A 617 -14.42 -20.02 -24.80
N GLN A 618 -14.81 -19.05 -23.96
CA GLN A 618 -13.92 -18.02 -23.41
C GLN A 618 -13.65 -18.21 -21.92
N GLU A 619 -14.28 -19.20 -21.28
CA GLU A 619 -14.23 -19.39 -19.82
C GLU A 619 -12.81 -19.68 -19.32
N LEU A 620 -12.05 -20.52 -20.03
CA LEU A 620 -10.70 -20.94 -19.63
C LEU A 620 -9.64 -20.60 -20.68
N ALA A 621 -9.91 -19.65 -21.58
CA ALA A 621 -9.17 -19.51 -22.83
C ALA A 621 -7.97 -18.54 -22.78
N THR A 622 -7.99 -17.55 -21.89
CA THR A 622 -6.96 -16.51 -21.76
C THR A 622 -6.31 -16.57 -20.39
N SER A 623 -4.98 -16.50 -20.36
CA SER A 623 -4.21 -16.31 -19.11
C SER A 623 -3.51 -14.96 -19.11
N VAL A 624 -3.18 -14.46 -17.91
CA VAL A 624 -2.59 -13.13 -17.70
C VAL A 624 -1.55 -13.19 -16.58
N ILE A 625 -0.65 -12.20 -16.55
CA ILE A 625 0.21 -11.92 -15.40
C ILE A 625 -0.12 -10.51 -14.89
N ARG A 626 -0.32 -10.35 -13.59
CA ARG A 626 -0.39 -9.05 -12.88
C ARG A 626 0.85 -8.87 -12.01
N LYS A 627 1.24 -7.61 -11.78
CA LYS A 627 2.39 -7.23 -10.95
C LYS A 627 1.91 -6.29 -9.83
N LEU A 628 1.84 -6.80 -8.60
CA LEU A 628 1.15 -6.18 -7.47
C LEU A 628 2.14 -5.91 -6.31
N PRO A 629 2.58 -4.66 -6.08
CA PRO A 629 3.52 -4.35 -5.01
C PRO A 629 2.95 -4.63 -3.61
N LEU A 630 3.72 -5.29 -2.75
CA LEU A 630 3.29 -5.70 -1.41
C LEU A 630 2.88 -4.51 -0.55
N SER A 631 3.61 -3.39 -0.64
CA SER A 631 3.26 -2.13 0.04
C SER A 631 1.84 -1.63 -0.31
N GLN A 632 1.38 -1.83 -1.55
CA GLN A 632 0.01 -1.48 -1.96
C GLN A 632 -1.01 -2.50 -1.45
N ILE A 633 -0.73 -3.80 -1.58
CA ILE A 633 -1.57 -4.88 -1.03
C ILE A 633 -1.80 -4.66 0.47
N TYR A 634 -0.72 -4.47 1.24
CA TYR A 634 -0.78 -4.28 2.69
C TYR A 634 -1.47 -2.96 3.07
N THR A 635 -1.38 -1.90 2.26
CA THR A 635 -2.16 -0.65 2.44
C THR A 635 -3.67 -0.86 2.21
N GLN A 636 -4.07 -1.78 1.33
CA GLN A 636 -5.49 -2.09 1.09
C GLN A 636 -6.07 -3.08 2.13
N LEU A 637 -5.28 -4.09 2.54
CA LEU A 637 -5.69 -5.12 3.51
C LEU A 637 -5.65 -4.61 4.95
N HIS A 638 -4.51 -4.04 5.38
CA HIS A 638 -4.38 -3.47 6.71
C HIS A 638 -4.90 -2.04 6.70
N GLN A 639 -6.22 -1.91 6.70
CA GLN A 639 -6.93 -0.66 6.97
C GLN A 639 -6.75 -0.25 8.44
N SER A 640 -5.51 0.04 8.83
CA SER A 640 -5.21 0.65 10.11
C SER A 640 -5.93 1.99 10.19
N LYS A 641 -6.69 2.18 11.27
CA LYS A 641 -7.55 3.36 11.41
C LYS A 641 -6.88 4.34 12.35
N ILE A 642 -6.55 5.53 11.84
CA ILE A 642 -6.28 6.69 12.71
C ILE A 642 -7.60 7.06 13.37
N GLU A 643 -7.87 6.53 14.57
CA GLU A 643 -9.10 6.76 15.32
C GLU A 643 -9.24 8.21 15.77
N SER A 644 -8.11 8.82 16.14
CA SER A 644 -8.02 10.23 16.47
C SER A 644 -6.62 10.76 16.18
N LEU A 645 -6.56 11.96 15.62
CA LEU A 645 -5.37 12.78 15.55
C LEU A 645 -5.64 14.07 16.33
N GLN A 646 -4.75 14.42 17.25
CA GLN A 646 -4.86 15.63 18.06
C GLN A 646 -3.54 16.39 18.08
N ARG A 647 -3.57 17.71 17.91
CA ARG A 647 -2.41 18.57 18.20
C ARG A 647 -2.33 18.75 19.72
N ILE A 648 -1.22 18.33 20.31
CA ILE A 648 -1.00 18.34 21.77
C ILE A 648 0.08 19.34 22.22
N GLY A 649 0.90 19.86 21.31
CA GLY A 649 1.96 20.81 21.65
C GLY A 649 2.31 21.81 20.55
N ASP A 650 2.11 23.09 20.83
CA ASP A 650 2.48 24.23 19.98
C ASP A 650 3.09 25.40 20.79
N ALA A 651 3.79 25.07 21.89
CA ALA A 651 4.25 26.03 22.91
C ALA A 651 5.34 27.02 22.47
N SER A 652 6.08 26.75 21.38
CA SER A 652 7.06 27.68 20.79
C SER A 652 7.01 27.65 19.26
N GLN A 653 7.85 28.45 18.58
CA GLN A 653 7.84 28.55 17.12
C GLN A 653 8.29 27.23 16.44
N HIS A 654 9.24 26.49 17.03
CA HIS A 654 9.72 25.21 16.54
C HIS A 654 9.60 24.12 17.62
N ASN A 655 8.59 23.25 17.47
CA ASN A 655 8.32 22.12 18.36
C ASN A 655 8.73 20.81 17.66
N ALA A 656 9.61 20.01 18.24
CA ALA A 656 10.19 18.84 17.57
C ALA A 656 10.70 17.76 18.54
N PHE A 657 11.18 16.63 17.98
CA PHE A 657 11.90 15.58 18.70
C PHE A 657 11.12 15.03 19.91
N THR A 658 9.97 14.42 19.64
CA THR A 658 9.05 13.94 20.68
C THR A 658 9.30 12.48 21.07
N ASP A 659 8.87 12.12 22.28
CA ASP A 659 8.77 10.73 22.73
C ASP A 659 7.57 10.57 23.69
N LEU A 660 7.02 9.36 23.80
CA LEU A 660 5.77 9.05 24.50
C LEU A 660 5.95 7.80 25.36
N LEU A 661 5.45 7.81 26.60
CA LEU A 661 5.25 6.61 27.41
C LEU A 661 4.02 6.69 28.31
N ARG A 662 3.69 5.56 28.96
CA ARG A 662 2.75 5.49 30.09
C ARG A 662 3.51 5.16 31.38
N PHE A 663 3.25 5.88 32.47
CA PHE A 663 3.89 5.70 33.78
C PHE A 663 2.89 6.04 34.90
N GLN A 664 2.81 5.17 35.91
CA GLN A 664 1.85 5.30 37.03
C GLN A 664 0.41 5.58 36.54
N ASP A 665 -0.02 4.85 35.51
CA ASP A 665 -1.33 4.97 34.84
C ASP A 665 -1.63 6.33 34.17
N ARG A 666 -0.59 7.17 33.95
CA ARG A 666 -0.70 8.45 33.24
C ARG A 666 0.15 8.44 31.96
N TRP A 667 -0.28 9.19 30.96
CA TRP A 667 0.49 9.45 29.75
C TRP A 667 1.50 10.57 29.98
N TYR A 668 2.75 10.38 29.54
CA TYR A 668 3.75 11.44 29.47
C TYR A 668 4.29 11.56 28.04
N CYS A 669 4.25 12.79 27.52
CA CYS A 669 4.78 13.15 26.22
C CYS A 669 5.84 14.23 26.41
N VAL A 670 7.04 14.03 25.90
CA VAL A 670 8.10 15.07 25.88
C VAL A 670 8.33 15.56 24.46
N TYR A 671 8.77 16.81 24.31
CA TYR A 671 9.29 17.35 23.06
C TYR A 671 10.23 18.54 23.31
N ARG A 672 11.10 18.84 22.34
CA ARG A 672 11.87 20.10 22.32
C ARG A 672 10.96 21.26 21.90
N VAL A 673 11.02 22.35 22.66
CA VAL A 673 10.58 23.68 22.25
C VAL A 673 11.79 24.57 21.95
N GLY A 674 11.64 25.54 21.05
CA GLY A 674 12.65 26.58 20.80
C GLY A 674 12.25 27.50 19.64
N SER A 675 12.91 28.65 19.53
CA SER A 675 12.65 29.67 18.50
C SER A 675 12.93 29.18 17.07
N THR A 676 13.96 28.36 16.87
CA THR A 676 14.27 27.77 15.56
C THR A 676 14.79 26.32 15.69
N HIS A 677 15.14 25.69 14.57
CA HIS A 677 15.56 24.28 14.54
C HIS A 677 16.85 24.00 15.34
N VAL A 678 17.73 24.99 15.52
CA VAL A 678 18.86 25.00 16.47
C VAL A 678 18.92 26.36 17.12
N SER A 679 18.80 26.46 18.44
CA SER A 679 18.64 27.74 19.12
C SER A 679 18.97 27.68 20.62
N ALA A 680 19.55 28.78 21.14
CA ALA A 680 19.97 28.91 22.54
C ALA A 680 18.82 28.92 23.57
N ASP A 681 17.56 28.97 23.11
CA ASP A 681 16.34 28.80 23.93
C ASP A 681 15.77 27.37 23.88
N GLY A 682 16.54 26.41 23.36
CA GLY A 682 16.15 25.00 23.26
C GLY A 682 15.91 24.35 24.62
N ALA A 683 14.68 23.94 24.89
CA ALA A 683 14.24 23.38 26.16
C ALA A 683 13.35 22.15 25.95
N LEU A 684 13.23 21.27 26.95
CA LEU A 684 12.38 20.08 26.88
C LEU A 684 11.06 20.33 27.63
N GLN A 685 9.96 20.44 26.89
CA GLN A 685 8.61 20.53 27.42
C GLN A 685 8.10 19.12 27.70
N ILE A 686 7.70 18.86 28.95
CA ILE A 686 7.04 17.61 29.36
C ILE A 686 5.56 17.90 29.57
N LEU A 687 4.69 17.13 28.91
CA LEU A 687 3.26 17.13 29.11
C LEU A 687 2.82 15.86 29.83
N VAL A 688 1.74 15.97 30.61
CA VAL A 688 1.05 14.84 31.24
C VAL A 688 -0.45 14.88 30.93
N SER A 689 -1.05 13.71 30.79
CA SER A 689 -2.49 13.49 30.60
C SER A 689 -2.93 12.21 31.30
N ASP A 690 -4.17 12.18 31.80
CA ASP A 690 -4.74 11.01 32.47
C ASP A 690 -5.44 10.06 31.47
N ASP A 691 -6.03 10.62 30.42
CA ASP A 691 -6.81 9.92 29.39
C ASP A 691 -6.17 9.95 27.99
N GLY A 692 -5.13 10.77 27.80
CA GLY A 692 -4.45 10.99 26.52
C GLY A 692 -5.15 12.02 25.63
N THR A 693 -6.22 12.68 26.11
CA THR A 693 -6.99 13.70 25.39
C THR A 693 -6.79 15.08 26.03
N ASP A 694 -6.93 15.21 27.34
CA ASP A 694 -6.68 16.47 28.05
C ASP A 694 -5.22 16.53 28.54
N TRP A 695 -4.42 17.41 27.93
CA TRP A 695 -2.97 17.53 28.17
C TRP A 695 -2.60 18.80 28.93
N SER A 696 -1.64 18.68 29.86
CA SER A 696 -1.14 19.79 30.69
C SER A 696 0.38 19.76 30.82
N SER A 697 1.02 20.92 31.03
CA SER A 697 2.47 21.01 31.27
C SER A 697 2.83 20.43 32.64
N ALA A 698 3.62 19.35 32.66
CA ALA A 698 4.14 18.75 33.88
C ALA A 698 5.42 19.45 34.37
N ALA A 699 6.33 19.74 33.43
CA ALA A 699 7.59 20.44 33.68
C ALA A 699 8.18 21.00 32.39
N VAL A 700 9.10 21.96 32.52
CA VAL A 700 9.97 22.42 31.42
C VAL A 700 11.41 22.36 31.89
N ILE A 701 12.22 21.53 31.23
CA ILE A 701 13.65 21.37 31.54
C ILE A 701 14.45 22.31 30.64
N THR A 702 15.34 23.09 31.24
CA THR A 702 16.19 24.08 30.55
C THR A 702 17.65 23.86 30.94
N HIS A 703 18.58 24.34 30.11
CA HIS A 703 20.01 24.38 30.44
C HIS A 703 20.55 25.80 30.17
N PRO A 704 21.38 26.39 31.06
CA PRO A 704 21.81 27.78 30.92
C PRO A 704 22.76 28.05 29.74
N GLU A 705 23.40 27.00 29.21
CA GLU A 705 24.51 27.11 28.24
C GLU A 705 24.33 26.20 27.00
N ALA A 706 23.20 25.50 26.86
CA ALA A 706 23.01 24.52 25.79
C ALA A 706 21.57 24.45 25.26
N ASP A 707 21.44 24.28 23.95
CA ASP A 707 20.21 23.89 23.27
C ASP A 707 19.88 22.43 23.64
N LEU A 708 18.80 22.18 24.39
CA LEU A 708 18.38 20.83 24.75
C LEU A 708 17.58 20.17 23.63
N ARG A 709 17.96 18.95 23.26
CA ARG A 709 17.52 18.25 22.05
C ARG A 709 17.26 16.77 22.29
N ASP A 710 16.49 16.19 21.37
CA ASP A 710 16.27 14.75 21.23
C ASP A 710 15.90 14.01 22.51
N ALA A 711 14.95 14.59 23.24
CA ALA A 711 14.31 13.97 24.38
C ALA A 711 13.84 12.53 24.10
N LYS A 712 14.08 11.62 25.04
CA LYS A 712 13.58 10.25 25.09
C LYS A 712 13.18 9.90 26.52
N LEU A 713 12.06 9.20 26.66
CA LEU A 713 11.48 8.82 27.95
C LEU A 713 11.57 7.30 28.15
N THR A 714 12.02 6.87 29.33
CA THR A 714 11.95 5.48 29.77
C THR A 714 11.59 5.39 31.26
N VAL A 715 11.25 4.20 31.74
CA VAL A 715 11.13 3.88 33.17
C VAL A 715 12.31 3.00 33.56
N THR A 716 13.00 3.32 34.65
CA THR A 716 14.13 2.53 35.15
C THR A 716 13.64 1.28 35.93
N PRO A 717 14.47 0.23 36.09
CA PRO A 717 14.13 -0.95 36.89
C PRO A 717 13.76 -0.63 38.35
N GLY A 718 14.33 0.44 38.92
CA GLY A 718 13.96 1.00 40.23
C GLY A 718 12.63 1.78 40.27
N GLY A 719 11.92 1.91 39.15
CA GLY A 719 10.61 2.55 39.06
C GLY A 719 10.63 4.08 38.96
N GLU A 720 11.76 4.68 38.58
CA GLU A 720 11.87 6.12 38.30
C GLU A 720 11.59 6.39 36.81
N LEU A 721 11.02 7.54 36.49
CA LEU A 721 11.09 8.09 35.14
C LEU A 721 12.51 8.57 34.87
N MET A 722 13.04 8.21 33.71
CA MET A 722 14.28 8.72 33.15
C MET A 722 13.96 9.46 31.86
N LEU A 723 14.10 10.79 31.89
CA LEU A 723 14.18 11.62 30.71
C LEU A 723 15.65 11.71 30.31
N SER A 724 15.97 11.42 29.05
CA SER A 724 17.30 11.56 28.47
C SER A 724 17.28 12.40 27.20
N GLY A 725 18.42 12.99 26.83
CA GLY A 725 18.57 13.80 25.63
C GLY A 725 20.02 14.26 25.46
N ALA A 726 20.25 15.32 24.69
CA ALA A 726 21.56 15.96 24.60
C ALA A 726 21.47 17.50 24.66
N GLY A 727 22.44 18.12 25.33
CA GLY A 727 22.71 19.54 25.20
C GLY A 727 23.70 19.79 24.04
N ALA A 728 23.33 20.66 23.10
CA ALA A 728 24.21 21.18 22.06
C ALA A 728 24.73 22.57 22.44
N PHE A 729 26.06 22.73 22.46
CA PHE A 729 26.75 23.94 22.94
C PHE A 729 27.18 24.86 21.78
N GLU A 730 27.52 26.11 22.10
CA GLU A 730 27.92 27.09 21.09
C GLU A 730 29.22 26.69 20.35
N PRO A 731 29.35 27.02 19.04
CA PRO A 731 30.55 26.73 18.26
C PRO A 731 31.82 27.38 18.83
N GLY A 732 32.75 26.55 19.32
CA GLY A 732 33.99 26.98 19.96
C GLY A 732 34.20 26.39 21.35
N SER A 733 33.15 25.81 21.95
CA SER A 733 33.22 25.04 23.20
C SER A 733 34.07 23.77 23.06
N ASP A 734 34.79 23.38 24.12
CA ASP A 734 35.59 22.12 24.16
C ASP A 734 34.71 20.86 23.99
N VAL A 735 33.43 20.96 24.34
CA VAL A 735 32.40 19.93 24.14
C VAL A 735 31.32 20.52 23.24
N ARG A 736 31.03 19.84 22.12
CA ARG A 736 30.00 20.23 21.15
C ARG A 736 28.63 19.72 21.54
N HIS A 737 28.56 18.46 21.99
CA HIS A 737 27.35 17.83 22.51
C HIS A 737 27.66 17.00 23.75
N GLN A 738 26.72 16.97 24.69
CA GLN A 738 26.78 16.14 25.90
C GLN A 738 25.44 15.45 26.10
N SER A 739 25.41 14.12 26.13
CA SER A 739 24.21 13.39 26.55
C SER A 739 23.94 13.57 28.04
N MET A 740 22.68 13.86 28.36
CA MET A 740 22.19 14.26 29.67
C MET A 740 20.95 13.44 30.04
N ALA A 741 20.70 13.30 31.34
CA ALA A 741 19.43 12.77 31.86
C ALA A 741 18.96 13.49 33.12
N TRP A 742 17.67 13.35 33.39
CA TRP A 742 16.94 13.84 34.56
C TRP A 742 16.01 12.73 35.04
N PHE A 743 15.90 12.57 36.36
CA PHE A 743 15.16 11.48 37.00
C PHE A 743 13.98 12.00 37.83
N SER A 744 12.85 11.30 37.81
CA SER A 744 11.65 11.69 38.57
C SER A 744 10.90 10.47 39.15
N LYS A 745 10.18 10.66 40.27
CA LYS A 745 9.33 9.64 40.90
C LYS A 745 7.83 9.87 40.71
N ASP A 746 7.45 11.06 40.26
CA ASP A 746 6.07 11.55 40.17
C ASP A 746 5.75 12.27 38.84
N GLY A 747 6.72 12.31 37.91
CA GLY A 747 6.66 13.01 36.63
C GLY A 747 6.72 14.54 36.69
N GLN A 748 6.80 15.11 37.88
CA GLN A 748 6.66 16.56 38.14
C GLN A 748 7.93 17.14 38.77
N GLN A 749 8.49 16.46 39.78
CA GLN A 749 9.75 16.80 40.41
C GLN A 749 10.88 16.03 39.75
N TRP A 750 11.76 16.76 39.07
CA TRP A 750 12.91 16.22 38.34
C TRP A 750 14.21 16.54 39.07
N SER A 751 15.19 15.64 38.96
CA SER A 751 16.53 15.83 39.53
C SER A 751 17.28 16.98 38.86
N ASP A 752 18.39 17.40 39.46
CA ASP A 752 19.45 18.09 38.74
C ASP A 752 19.93 17.26 37.53
N VAL A 753 20.59 17.91 36.56
CA VAL A 753 21.10 17.27 35.35
C VAL A 753 22.23 16.29 35.65
N VAL A 754 22.15 15.09 35.06
CA VAL A 754 23.20 14.06 35.10
C VAL A 754 23.82 13.94 33.71
N ASN A 755 25.13 14.14 33.59
CA ASN A 755 25.86 13.88 32.35
C ASN A 755 26.09 12.37 32.21
N ILE A 756 25.27 11.71 31.38
CA ILE A 756 25.20 10.24 31.35
C ILE A 756 26.22 9.55 30.43
N GLY A 757 26.80 10.26 29.44
CA GLY A 757 27.73 9.67 28.46
C GLY A 757 29.01 10.48 28.29
N PRO A 758 30.03 9.98 27.56
CA PRO A 758 31.25 10.73 27.31
C PRO A 758 31.00 11.99 26.46
N PRO A 759 31.82 13.04 26.62
CA PRO A 759 31.72 14.25 25.79
C PRO A 759 31.78 13.95 24.29
N ASN A 760 31.00 14.70 23.51
CA ASN A 760 30.82 14.56 22.07
C ASN A 760 30.17 13.25 21.57
N TYR A 761 29.71 12.36 22.45
CA TYR A 761 28.78 11.28 22.07
C TYR A 761 27.33 11.70 22.31
N TRP A 762 26.47 11.36 21.35
CA TRP A 762 25.03 11.54 21.44
C TRP A 762 24.36 10.17 21.56
N LEU A 763 24.09 9.76 22.80
CA LEU A 763 23.27 8.58 23.13
C LEU A 763 21.84 8.85 22.66
N TRP A 764 21.35 8.06 21.72
CA TRP A 764 20.19 8.46 20.92
C TRP A 764 18.84 8.04 21.53
N ARG A 765 18.72 6.79 21.96
CA ARG A 765 17.56 6.20 22.66
C ARG A 765 18.08 5.15 23.64
N THR A 766 17.53 5.14 24.85
CA THR A 766 17.80 4.11 25.85
C THR A 766 16.79 2.97 25.70
N THR A 767 17.26 1.73 25.65
CA THR A 767 16.44 0.52 25.73
C THR A 767 16.93 -0.33 26.92
N TRP A 768 16.02 -0.83 27.74
CA TRP A 768 16.34 -1.64 28.92
C TRP A 768 16.33 -3.13 28.59
N ASN A 769 17.25 -3.89 29.18
CA ASN A 769 17.26 -5.35 29.17
C ASN A 769 17.71 -5.87 30.55
N GLY A 770 16.73 -6.39 31.30
CA GLY A 770 16.87 -6.64 32.74
C GLY A 770 17.26 -5.35 33.49
N SER A 771 18.28 -5.44 34.34
CA SER A 771 18.83 -4.30 35.08
C SER A 771 19.81 -3.42 34.29
N ASN A 772 20.08 -3.73 33.02
CA ASN A 772 21.04 -3.00 32.19
C ASN A 772 20.30 -2.06 31.24
N ALA A 773 20.78 -0.82 31.13
CA ALA A 773 20.36 0.09 30.06
C ALA A 773 21.36 0.03 28.91
N TYR A 774 20.87 0.00 27.68
CA TYR A 774 21.67 0.03 26.46
C TYR A 774 21.29 1.23 25.61
N SER A 775 22.25 1.80 24.89
CA SER A 775 22.01 2.85 23.90
C SER A 775 23.06 2.81 22.80
N ILE A 776 22.65 3.02 21.54
CA ILE A 776 23.61 3.41 20.51
C ILE A 776 23.92 4.90 20.70
N GLY A 777 25.21 5.21 20.80
CA GLY A 777 25.71 6.58 20.79
C GLY A 777 26.50 6.84 19.52
N TYR A 778 26.19 7.92 18.81
CA TYR A 778 26.97 8.35 17.65
C TYR A 778 27.96 9.45 18.03
N HIS A 779 29.16 9.40 17.44
CA HIS A 779 30.19 10.38 17.71
C HIS A 779 29.97 11.66 16.88
N THR A 780 29.90 12.80 17.57
CA THR A 780 29.50 14.10 17.01
C THR A 780 30.67 15.08 16.82
N GLY A 781 31.90 14.64 17.11
CA GLY A 781 33.11 15.45 17.04
C GLY A 781 33.54 15.80 15.61
N LYS A 782 34.71 15.33 15.18
CA LYS A 782 35.22 15.59 13.82
C LYS A 782 34.56 14.63 12.81
N PRO A 783 34.27 15.08 11.56
CA PRO A 783 33.66 14.22 10.55
C PRO A 783 34.44 12.95 10.21
N VAL A 784 35.78 12.97 10.31
CA VAL A 784 36.63 11.77 10.09
C VAL A 784 36.46 10.68 11.16
N ASP A 785 35.88 11.04 12.30
CA ASP A 785 35.64 10.16 13.43
C ASP A 785 34.14 9.79 13.55
N GLN A 786 33.35 9.92 12.48
CA GLN A 786 31.92 9.57 12.48
C GLN A 786 31.74 8.04 12.58
N HIS A 787 31.15 7.58 13.68
CA HIS A 787 30.82 6.18 13.93
C HIS A 787 29.74 6.07 15.00
N VAL A 788 29.16 4.88 15.13
CA VAL A 788 28.30 4.48 16.25
C VAL A 788 29.00 3.47 17.16
N SER A 789 28.70 3.57 18.45
CA SER A 789 29.18 2.70 19.53
C SER A 789 27.99 2.18 20.33
N LEU A 790 28.05 0.95 20.83
CA LEU A 790 27.08 0.46 21.81
C LEU A 790 27.56 0.84 23.21
N PHE A 791 26.72 1.55 23.95
CA PHE A 791 26.93 1.95 25.33
C PHE A 791 26.07 1.10 26.27
N ARG A 792 26.56 0.89 27.50
CA ARG A 792 25.82 0.23 28.57
C ARG A 792 25.91 1.01 29.89
N SER A 793 24.78 1.17 30.55
CA SER A 793 24.68 1.57 31.97
C SER A 793 24.27 0.37 32.82
N GLN A 794 24.79 0.32 34.05
CA GLN A 794 24.48 -0.71 35.05
C GLN A 794 24.13 -0.09 36.41
N ASP A 795 23.79 1.20 36.42
CA ASP A 795 23.59 2.06 37.60
C ASP A 795 22.30 2.88 37.50
N GLU A 796 21.19 2.23 37.09
CA GLU A 796 19.89 2.88 36.90
C GLU A 796 19.95 4.09 35.92
N GLY A 797 20.71 3.95 34.83
CA GLY A 797 20.74 4.90 33.71
C GLY A 797 21.64 6.11 33.92
N ARG A 798 22.45 6.14 34.98
CA ARG A 798 23.18 7.33 35.43
C ARG A 798 24.57 7.45 34.80
N THR A 799 25.21 6.35 34.43
CA THR A 799 26.53 6.32 33.78
C THR A 799 26.58 5.28 32.67
N PHE A 800 26.61 5.73 31.42
CA PHE A 800 26.80 4.88 30.24
C PHE A 800 28.28 4.85 29.85
N LEU A 801 28.87 3.66 29.92
CA LEU A 801 30.23 3.41 29.44
C LEU A 801 30.20 2.76 28.05
N PRO A 802 31.21 3.01 27.19
CA PRO A 802 31.38 2.24 25.96
C PRO A 802 31.44 0.74 26.29
N PHE A 803 30.59 -0.05 25.63
CA PHE A 803 30.58 -1.51 25.74
C PHE A 803 31.07 -2.15 24.43
N VAL A 804 30.76 -1.55 23.28
CA VAL A 804 31.42 -1.80 21.99
C VAL A 804 31.80 -0.46 21.38
N GLU A 805 33.10 -0.15 21.27
CA GLU A 805 33.58 1.19 20.86
C GLU A 805 33.17 1.57 19.42
N ARG A 806 33.01 0.60 18.52
CA ARG A 806 32.63 0.85 17.12
C ARG A 806 31.82 -0.33 16.59
N THR A 807 30.50 -0.17 16.52
CA THR A 807 29.58 -1.17 15.94
C THR A 807 29.37 -0.97 14.43
N PHE A 808 29.46 0.27 13.95
CA PHE A 808 29.43 0.63 12.53
C PHE A 808 30.00 2.04 12.29
N ASP A 809 30.61 2.32 11.13
CA ASP A 809 31.18 3.63 10.81
C ASP A 809 30.97 4.14 9.37
N GLU A 810 30.36 3.36 8.46
CA GLU A 810 30.11 3.82 7.09
C GLU A 810 28.87 4.73 6.96
N GLY A 811 28.91 5.66 6.01
CA GLY A 811 27.73 6.44 5.61
C GLY A 811 27.18 7.41 6.67
N TYR A 812 28.00 7.86 7.62
CA TYR A 812 27.59 8.68 8.77
C TYR A 812 26.38 8.05 9.50
N PRO A 813 26.59 6.97 10.28
CA PRO A 813 25.55 6.35 11.07
C PRO A 813 25.21 7.23 12.29
N ASN A 814 23.93 7.27 12.68
CA ASN A 814 23.50 8.13 13.79
C ASN A 814 22.27 7.62 14.55
N GLU A 815 21.07 7.85 14.02
CA GLU A 815 19.81 7.69 14.75
C GLU A 815 19.35 6.23 14.77
N SER A 816 18.89 5.71 15.92
CA SER A 816 18.75 4.26 16.13
C SER A 816 17.52 3.86 16.96
N SER A 817 17.07 2.60 16.85
CA SER A 817 16.22 1.99 17.88
C SER A 817 16.60 0.54 18.11
N ILE A 818 16.99 0.19 19.34
CA ILE A 818 17.25 -1.20 19.76
C ILE A 818 15.96 -1.82 20.28
N LEU A 819 15.68 -3.05 19.87
CA LEU A 819 14.67 -3.95 20.44
C LEU A 819 15.35 -5.27 20.86
N PHE A 820 14.99 -5.79 22.02
CA PHE A 820 15.40 -7.12 22.48
C PHE A 820 14.21 -8.09 22.35
N GLY A 821 14.49 -9.34 21.95
CA GLY A 821 13.53 -10.44 21.92
C GLY A 821 13.61 -11.33 23.16
N ASP A 822 12.53 -12.07 23.43
CA ASP A 822 12.43 -12.99 24.56
C ASP A 822 13.36 -14.22 24.45
N ASP A 823 13.81 -14.50 23.22
CA ASP A 823 14.86 -15.47 22.88
C ASP A 823 16.29 -14.96 23.16
N GLY A 824 16.43 -13.68 23.52
CA GLY A 824 17.70 -13.02 23.79
C GLY A 824 18.34 -12.34 22.58
N HIS A 825 17.78 -12.44 21.36
CA HIS A 825 18.32 -11.68 20.23
C HIS A 825 18.10 -10.17 20.43
N ALA A 826 19.04 -9.37 19.93
CA ALA A 826 18.88 -7.92 19.81
C ALA A 826 18.84 -7.53 18.33
N ILE A 827 17.88 -6.67 17.97
CA ILE A 827 17.88 -5.99 16.67
C ILE A 827 18.01 -4.48 16.84
N CYS A 828 18.59 -3.80 15.85
CA CYS A 828 18.72 -2.35 15.84
C CYS A 828 18.43 -1.76 14.46
N LEU A 829 17.38 -0.96 14.32
CA LEU A 829 17.15 -0.18 13.10
C LEU A 829 17.96 1.12 13.21
N LEU A 830 18.88 1.37 12.25
CA LEU A 830 19.89 2.45 12.28
C LEU A 830 19.85 3.31 11.00
N ARG A 831 19.79 4.63 11.15
CA ARG A 831 19.90 5.63 10.07
C ARG A 831 21.36 5.84 9.65
N ARG A 832 21.54 6.05 8.33
CA ARG A 832 22.72 6.66 7.70
C ARG A 832 22.31 7.95 6.96
N ASP A 833 23.23 8.90 6.79
CA ASP A 833 22.93 10.13 6.03
C ASP A 833 24.11 10.69 5.19
N GLY A 834 25.19 9.92 5.06
CA GLY A 834 26.26 10.11 4.09
C GLY A 834 26.35 8.92 3.14
N GLY A 835 26.87 9.10 1.92
CA GLY A 835 26.97 8.01 0.95
C GLY A 835 25.61 7.38 0.63
N ILE A 836 25.49 6.07 0.82
CA ILE A 836 24.22 5.33 0.74
C ILE A 836 23.38 5.66 1.97
N LYS A 837 22.21 6.28 1.76
CA LYS A 837 21.34 6.83 2.82
C LYS A 837 20.21 5.90 3.27
N THR A 838 20.20 4.65 2.82
CA THR A 838 19.25 3.64 3.32
C THR A 838 19.61 3.28 4.76
N ALA A 839 18.60 2.88 5.53
CA ALA A 839 18.83 2.41 6.90
C ALA A 839 19.53 1.04 6.90
N LEU A 840 19.96 0.62 8.09
CA LEU A 840 20.50 -0.70 8.36
C LEU A 840 19.65 -1.41 9.40
N LEU A 841 19.43 -2.72 9.24
CA LEU A 841 19.04 -3.61 10.32
C LEU A 841 20.28 -4.28 10.90
N GLY A 842 20.63 -3.95 12.13
CA GLY A 842 21.61 -4.66 12.93
C GLY A 842 20.99 -5.85 13.65
N LYS A 843 21.69 -6.99 13.69
CA LYS A 843 21.37 -8.16 14.52
C LYS A 843 22.55 -8.47 15.46
N SER A 844 22.26 -8.89 16.68
CA SER A 844 23.25 -9.28 17.69
C SER A 844 22.70 -10.32 18.67
N MET A 845 23.59 -11.11 19.27
CA MET A 845 23.28 -12.10 20.32
C MET A 845 24.01 -11.76 21.61
N PRO A 846 23.56 -12.23 22.79
CA PRO A 846 24.25 -12.01 24.06
C PRO A 846 25.71 -12.51 23.97
N PRO A 847 26.71 -11.73 24.42
CA PRO A 847 26.60 -10.58 25.32
C PRO A 847 26.38 -9.21 24.64
N TYR A 848 26.04 -9.19 23.34
CA TYR A 848 25.81 -8.02 22.47
C TYR A 848 27.08 -7.28 22.01
N ASP A 849 28.22 -7.97 22.00
CA ASP A 849 29.52 -7.44 21.60
C ASP A 849 29.79 -7.53 20.08
N GLN A 850 29.06 -8.36 19.35
CA GLN A 850 29.18 -8.54 17.89
C GLN A 850 27.88 -8.19 17.17
N TRP A 851 27.96 -7.40 16.10
CA TRP A 851 26.80 -6.92 15.33
C TRP A 851 26.97 -7.20 13.84
N THR A 852 25.97 -7.82 13.23
CA THR A 852 25.85 -8.00 11.77
C THR A 852 24.85 -6.99 11.23
N TRP A 853 25.17 -6.29 10.14
CA TRP A 853 24.31 -5.23 9.57
C TRP A 853 23.86 -5.58 8.14
N THR A 854 22.55 -5.51 7.90
CA THR A 854 21.91 -5.68 6.59
C THR A 854 21.36 -4.34 6.11
N ASP A 855 21.49 -4.05 4.81
CA ASP A 855 20.92 -2.85 4.19
C ASP A 855 19.41 -3.02 3.97
N THR A 856 18.59 -2.06 4.41
CA THR A 856 17.12 -2.16 4.31
C THR A 856 16.56 -1.76 2.95
N GLY A 857 17.40 -1.29 2.02
CA GLY A 857 16.99 -0.67 0.75
C GLY A 857 16.23 0.66 0.91
N THR A 858 15.82 1.01 2.13
CA THR A 858 14.85 2.07 2.42
C THR A 858 15.51 3.23 3.15
N ARG A 859 15.42 4.44 2.59
CA ARG A 859 15.86 5.66 3.29
C ARG A 859 14.85 6.03 4.39
N ALA A 860 15.18 5.65 5.61
CA ALA A 860 14.44 5.97 6.83
C ALA A 860 15.22 6.92 7.75
N GLY A 861 14.51 7.74 8.53
CA GLY A 861 15.12 8.58 9.58
C GLY A 861 14.24 8.73 10.83
N GLY A 862 14.82 9.19 11.93
CA GLY A 862 14.17 9.23 13.24
C GLY A 862 13.56 7.90 13.71
N PRO A 863 14.24 6.74 13.54
CA PRO A 863 13.60 5.45 13.78
C PRO A 863 13.23 5.22 15.25
N HIS A 864 12.03 4.66 15.46
CA HIS A 864 11.60 4.04 16.69
C HIS A 864 10.91 2.71 16.35
N ILE A 865 11.30 1.62 16.99
CA ILE A 865 10.72 0.29 16.77
C ILE A 865 10.19 -0.30 18.09
N ILE A 866 9.02 -0.94 18.05
CA ILE A 866 8.46 -1.72 19.15
C ILE A 866 7.89 -3.06 18.65
N ARG A 867 7.82 -4.07 19.52
CA ARG A 867 7.07 -5.31 19.27
C ARG A 867 5.63 -5.15 19.75
N LEU A 868 4.66 -5.63 18.98
CA LEU A 868 3.25 -5.73 19.36
C LEU A 868 2.98 -7.05 20.11
N PRO A 869 1.83 -7.20 20.82
CA PRO A 869 1.50 -8.44 21.52
C PRO A 869 1.39 -9.68 20.62
N ASP A 870 1.07 -9.49 19.34
CA ASP A 870 1.04 -10.54 18.31
C ASP A 870 2.43 -10.93 17.76
N GLY A 871 3.50 -10.33 18.31
CA GLY A 871 4.87 -10.60 17.92
C GLY A 871 5.39 -9.77 16.74
N ARG A 872 4.52 -9.12 15.95
CA ARG A 872 4.93 -8.25 14.83
C ARG A 872 5.71 -7.04 15.34
N ILE A 873 6.55 -6.45 14.48
CA ILE A 873 7.40 -5.31 14.81
C ILE A 873 6.98 -4.10 13.97
N VAL A 874 6.56 -3.03 14.64
CA VAL A 874 6.26 -1.75 14.00
C VAL A 874 7.48 -0.85 14.09
N ALA A 875 7.91 -0.33 12.95
CA ALA A 875 8.89 0.73 12.84
C ALA A 875 8.22 2.04 12.42
N ALA A 876 8.30 3.06 13.27
CA ALA A 876 7.86 4.41 12.93
C ALA A 876 9.07 5.25 12.50
N VAL A 877 8.97 5.87 11.32
CA VAL A 877 10.10 6.43 10.58
C VAL A 877 9.72 7.66 9.75
N ARG A 878 10.71 8.46 9.36
CA ARG A 878 10.63 9.41 8.23
C ARG A 878 10.96 8.69 6.94
N LEU A 879 10.02 8.62 6.00
CA LEU A 879 10.29 8.17 4.63
C LEU A 879 10.66 9.37 3.73
N TYR A 880 11.41 9.10 2.66
CA TYR A 880 12.04 10.11 1.80
C TYR A 880 11.95 9.76 0.29
N ASP A 881 10.86 9.12 -0.14
CA ASP A 881 10.63 8.68 -1.53
C ASP A 881 10.04 9.81 -2.42
N THR A 882 8.93 9.55 -3.13
CA THR A 882 8.05 10.55 -3.75
C THR A 882 7.57 11.67 -2.80
N ARG A 883 7.43 11.41 -1.49
CA ARG A 883 7.10 12.44 -0.48
C ARG A 883 7.79 12.21 0.87
N VAL A 884 8.29 13.29 1.48
CA VAL A 884 8.80 13.26 2.85
C VAL A 884 7.62 13.20 3.83
N ARG A 885 7.58 12.17 4.68
CA ARG A 885 6.47 11.91 5.61
C ARG A 885 6.91 11.15 6.86
N THR A 886 6.15 11.28 7.94
CA THR A 886 6.16 10.33 9.07
C THR A 886 5.24 9.16 8.74
N SER A 887 5.73 7.94 8.89
CA SER A 887 5.04 6.71 8.52
C SER A 887 5.24 5.61 9.55
N LEU A 888 4.29 4.68 9.60
CA LEU A 888 4.39 3.40 10.28
C LEU A 888 4.59 2.31 9.23
N CYS A 889 5.63 1.50 9.46
CA CYS A 889 6.02 0.38 8.62
C CYS A 889 6.02 -0.90 9.44
N TRP A 890 5.72 -2.03 8.81
CA TRP A 890 6.14 -3.33 9.31
C TRP A 890 7.65 -3.45 9.09
N LEU A 891 8.39 -3.88 10.11
CA LEU A 891 9.80 -4.22 10.00
C LEU A 891 9.95 -5.74 9.97
N ASN A 892 10.42 -6.27 8.84
CA ASN A 892 10.81 -7.67 8.77
C ASN A 892 12.10 -7.87 9.60
N PRO A 893 12.08 -8.66 10.70
CA PRO A 893 13.27 -8.86 11.53
C PRO A 893 14.35 -9.68 10.84
N GLU A 894 14.03 -10.43 9.77
CA GLU A 894 14.99 -11.24 9.05
C GLU A 894 15.68 -10.51 7.91
N THR A 895 14.93 -9.85 7.03
CA THR A 895 15.46 -9.12 5.86
C THR A 895 15.85 -7.67 6.17
N GLY A 896 15.21 -7.03 7.14
CA GLY A 896 15.31 -5.58 7.38
C GLY A 896 14.38 -4.72 6.53
N GLU A 897 13.52 -5.31 5.72
CA GLU A 897 12.54 -4.59 4.90
C GLU A 897 11.56 -3.73 5.74
N LEU A 898 11.15 -2.58 5.18
CA LEU A 898 10.25 -1.61 5.81
C LEU A 898 8.99 -1.38 4.95
N THR A 899 7.97 -2.23 5.10
CA THR A 899 6.71 -2.14 4.35
C THR A 899 5.78 -1.10 5.00
N GLU A 900 5.58 0.09 4.41
CA GLU A 900 4.62 1.08 4.93
C GLU A 900 3.19 0.53 4.93
N PHE A 901 2.49 0.67 6.08
CA PHE A 901 1.05 0.41 6.19
C PHE A 901 0.24 1.67 6.55
N GLN A 902 0.86 2.70 7.15
CA GLN A 902 0.15 3.93 7.54
C GLN A 902 1.04 5.17 7.40
N THR A 903 0.71 6.08 6.48
CA THR A 903 1.20 7.46 6.57
C THR A 903 0.47 8.20 7.70
N LEU A 904 1.18 8.97 8.52
CA LEU A 904 0.61 9.98 9.42
C LEU A 904 0.61 11.37 8.76
N PRO A 905 -0.41 12.23 8.97
CA PRO A 905 -0.49 13.56 8.33
C PRO A 905 0.78 14.42 8.44
N SER A 906 1.41 14.62 7.28
CA SER A 906 2.79 15.10 7.17
C SER A 906 2.93 16.31 6.25
N GLY A 907 3.82 17.22 6.61
CA GLY A 907 4.16 18.39 5.82
C GLY A 907 5.30 19.18 6.44
N GLY A 908 6.05 19.91 5.60
CA GLY A 908 7.22 20.69 6.02
C GLY A 908 8.28 19.83 6.71
N ASP A 909 8.66 20.21 7.94
CA ASP A 909 9.48 19.36 8.79
C ASP A 909 8.60 18.48 9.69
N CYS A 910 8.88 17.18 9.69
CA CYS A 910 8.09 16.15 10.39
C CYS A 910 8.94 14.90 10.66
N SER A 911 8.76 14.23 11.81
CA SER A 911 9.21 12.85 12.16
C SER A 911 9.32 12.72 13.71
N TYR A 912 10.30 11.95 14.18
CA TYR A 912 10.71 11.63 15.54
C TYR A 912 9.53 11.11 16.37
N PRO A 913 9.00 9.92 16.00
CA PRO A 913 7.84 9.35 16.65
C PRO A 913 8.15 8.70 18.01
N GLY A 914 7.38 9.08 19.03
CA GLY A 914 7.24 8.31 20.26
C GLY A 914 6.17 7.24 20.07
N LEU A 915 6.44 6.01 20.52
CA LEU A 915 5.54 4.85 20.35
C LEU A 915 5.22 4.21 21.69
N ALA A 916 3.94 3.90 21.91
CA ALA A 916 3.47 3.09 23.02
C ALA A 916 2.29 2.21 22.58
N TRP A 917 2.24 0.97 23.06
CA TRP A 917 1.07 0.10 22.91
C TRP A 917 0.20 0.16 24.17
N HIS A 918 -1.08 0.45 24.03
CA HIS A 918 -2.04 0.49 25.14
C HIS A 918 -3.48 0.34 24.64
N ASP A 919 -4.31 -0.39 25.38
CA ASP A 919 -5.73 -0.66 25.09
C ASP A 919 -5.98 -1.12 23.64
N ASP A 920 -5.16 -2.07 23.19
CA ASP A 920 -5.14 -2.64 21.83
C ASP A 920 -4.98 -1.63 20.69
N GLN A 921 -4.33 -0.50 21.00
CA GLN A 921 -4.01 0.58 20.07
C GLN A 921 -2.53 0.95 20.11
N LEU A 922 -2.02 1.36 18.95
CA LEU A 922 -0.71 2.00 18.84
C LEU A 922 -0.88 3.50 19.01
N TRP A 923 -0.32 4.04 20.08
CA TRP A 923 -0.27 5.46 20.37
C TRP A 923 1.05 6.04 19.83
N VAL A 924 0.94 7.08 19.01
CA VAL A 924 2.08 7.67 18.31
C VAL A 924 2.14 9.18 18.56
N SER A 925 3.10 9.66 19.34
CA SER A 925 3.45 11.08 19.29
C SER A 925 4.36 11.32 18.08
N TYR A 926 4.23 12.45 17.38
CA TYR A 926 5.15 12.87 16.32
C TYR A 926 5.08 14.40 16.13
N TYR A 927 6.06 15.01 15.46
CA TYR A 927 5.93 16.41 15.04
C TYR A 927 5.73 16.55 13.53
N SER A 928 5.08 17.65 13.12
CA SER A 928 4.73 17.94 11.72
C SER A 928 4.38 19.43 11.51
N ALA A 929 4.49 19.93 10.29
CA ALA A 929 4.06 21.29 9.90
C ALA A 929 2.74 21.32 9.10
N HIS A 930 2.04 20.20 8.96
CA HIS A 930 0.93 20.04 8.00
C HIS A 930 -0.25 21.01 8.18
N GLU A 931 -0.58 21.43 9.40
CA GLU A 931 -1.64 22.42 9.68
C GLU A 931 -1.17 23.89 9.69
N VAL A 932 0.14 24.15 9.58
CA VAL A 932 0.73 25.43 10.04
C VAL A 932 0.52 26.56 9.02
N GLY A 933 -0.60 27.27 9.16
CA GLY A 933 -1.01 28.39 8.32
C GLY A 933 -0.72 29.80 8.86
N LYS A 934 0.29 29.97 9.73
CA LYS A 934 0.67 31.26 10.35
C LYS A 934 2.20 31.45 10.38
N PRO A 935 2.73 32.69 10.30
CA PRO A 935 4.17 32.97 10.45
C PRO A 935 4.74 32.71 11.86
N GLU A 936 3.87 32.63 12.86
CA GLU A 936 4.20 32.49 14.29
C GLU A 936 4.80 31.12 14.66
N PHE A 937 4.59 30.10 13.82
CA PHE A 937 4.95 28.71 14.07
C PHE A 937 5.58 28.08 12.82
N THR A 938 6.40 27.04 13.00
CA THR A 938 7.04 26.27 11.92
C THR A 938 6.71 24.78 11.99
N THR A 939 6.50 24.23 13.19
CA THR A 939 6.11 22.83 13.45
C THR A 939 5.28 22.74 14.73
N ALA A 940 4.47 21.69 14.87
CA ALA A 940 3.76 21.36 16.10
C ALA A 940 3.80 19.85 16.38
N VAL A 941 3.49 19.46 17.61
CA VAL A 941 3.47 18.08 18.11
C VAL A 941 2.04 17.56 18.15
N TYR A 942 1.89 16.34 17.64
CA TYR A 942 0.65 15.63 17.45
C TYR A 942 0.68 14.28 18.16
N LEU A 943 -0.50 13.80 18.53
CA LEU A 943 -0.76 12.45 19.02
C LEU A 943 -1.76 11.77 18.09
N ALA A 944 -1.38 10.64 17.54
CA ALA A 944 -2.27 9.76 16.80
C ALA A 944 -2.57 8.50 17.63
N ARG A 945 -3.82 8.05 17.63
CA ARG A 945 -4.21 6.69 18.02
C ARG A 945 -4.48 5.91 16.76
N VAL A 946 -3.76 4.82 16.55
CA VAL A 946 -3.87 3.97 15.38
C VAL A 946 -4.34 2.59 15.83
N ARG A 947 -5.56 2.22 15.43
CA ARG A 947 -6.01 0.83 15.52
C ARG A 947 -5.25 0.03 14.49
N ILE A 948 -4.43 -0.89 14.97
CA ILE A 948 -3.82 -1.93 14.15
C ILE A 948 -4.84 -3.07 14.04
N PRO A 949 -5.15 -3.61 12.85
CA PRO A 949 -5.94 -4.84 12.73
C PRO A 949 -5.19 -5.97 13.45
N SER A 950 -5.80 -6.55 14.48
CA SER A 950 -5.20 -7.62 15.26
C SER A 950 -5.01 -8.88 14.42
N ALA A 951 -3.91 -9.59 14.68
CA ALA A 951 -3.78 -11.00 14.33
C ALA A 951 -4.63 -11.82 15.32
N ASN A 952 -5.95 -11.80 15.10
CA ASN A 952 -6.93 -12.53 15.92
C ASN A 952 -6.86 -14.04 15.69
#